data_AF-A0A7C6HH98-F1
#
_entry.id   AF-A0A7C6HH98-F1
#
_cell.length_a   1.000
_cell.length_b   1.000
_cell.length_c   1.000
_cell.angle_alpha   90.00
_cell.angle_beta   90.00
_cell.angle_gamma   90.00
#
_symmetry.space_group_name_H-M   'P 1'
#
loop_
_entity.id
_entity.type
_entity.pdbx_description
1 polymer ?
#
loop_
_entity_poly.entity_id
_entity_poly.type
_entity_poly.pdbx_seq_one_letter_code
_entity_poly.pdbx_strand_id
1 'polypeptide(L)'
;DWLGKGYITIIRANWHLLPYAQLCMLLGWNEEKLAYILKEDDFLSHKLGAFKPDVPELVYKPLTEEQVVETRKIKEITLQAKSVLCDMEVMPFDFRPFFKKIGESVEYENRENRFHERIVYSYCALYGDTLSSFEAIDESFPDELLEAYMKIGINGIWMQAVMYTLVPFHFDMSLSAGYEKRLEGLNYLINKLEKYHIKLYLYLNEPRSMPEKFFEKYPDLKGEEELGFYAMCTSTPEVKEYIRNGCAYIARNAPGLGGFITITASENLTNCYSRIAPDRIKCERCRERTFAEVVAEVNRLVYEGVSGVNKYMKVIAWSWAWKGQTEIIVQLLPSGVTVMGVSEEGVTKNIGGVETSVIDYSISLVGPGEHARRTWEMAKKKNMHTMAKIQANCTWECAAVPFIPAFELVYDHLRGIIETNLVDGIMLGWTLGGYPSATLMMLKYMFQGKDVPSLDELYELVFPSDCVERIRKASVMFSKAFREFPFSINTVYFAPQNYGPGNLLFEGKTGFAATMLGYPYDDIDSWSNIFPQEVYVNQLRKLSEAWRLGILELETVNTDNPFVSDLMDCAKALYCHFRSSYLQAMFVVLRDSGEDVSELLEEEKSLCIELINIMARNPMIGYESSNHYFYTRQMLLEKYVCCEYLIDKIKGKGRGNDET
;
A
#
# COMPACT_ATOMS: atom_id res chain seq x y z
N ASP A 1 0.29 12.75 -17.81
CA ASP A 1 1.29 13.15 -16.80
C ASP A 1 1.99 11.93 -16.18
N TRP A 2 2.55 11.06 -17.02
CA TRP A 2 3.18 9.83 -16.53
C TRP A 2 4.56 10.07 -15.90
N LEU A 3 5.29 11.11 -16.34
CA LEU A 3 6.60 11.45 -15.77
C LEU A 3 6.50 12.06 -14.36
N GLY A 4 5.42 12.81 -14.07
CA GLY A 4 5.18 13.39 -12.75
C GLY A 4 4.52 12.41 -11.78
N LYS A 5 3.40 11.80 -12.20
CA LYS A 5 2.54 10.98 -11.32
C LYS A 5 2.68 9.47 -11.49
N GLY A 6 3.36 9.03 -12.54
CA GLY A 6 3.37 7.63 -12.99
C GLY A 6 4.76 7.05 -13.21
N TYR A 7 5.81 7.70 -12.72
CA TYR A 7 7.20 7.32 -13.03
C TYR A 7 7.55 5.92 -12.53
N ILE A 8 7.00 5.45 -11.40
CA ILE A 8 7.17 4.07 -10.92
C ILE A 8 6.62 3.07 -11.94
N THR A 9 5.43 3.32 -12.51
CA THR A 9 4.87 2.50 -13.59
C THR A 9 5.79 2.47 -14.81
N ILE A 10 6.36 3.62 -15.20
CA ILE A 10 7.32 3.69 -16.32
C ILE A 10 8.57 2.85 -16.01
N ILE A 11 9.18 3.04 -14.85
CA ILE A 11 10.38 2.31 -14.42
C ILE A 11 10.11 0.81 -14.46
N ARG A 12 9.01 0.37 -13.85
CA ARG A 12 8.66 -1.05 -13.75
C ARG A 12 8.36 -1.67 -15.12
N ALA A 13 7.65 -0.96 -16.01
CA ALA A 13 7.37 -1.45 -17.35
C ALA A 13 8.63 -1.60 -18.21
N ASN A 14 9.72 -0.90 -17.89
CA ASN A 14 10.95 -0.87 -18.70
C ASN A 14 12.17 -1.49 -18.01
N TRP A 15 12.04 -2.00 -16.78
CA TRP A 15 13.16 -2.51 -15.96
C TRP A 15 13.92 -3.65 -16.64
N HIS A 16 13.20 -4.53 -17.34
CA HIS A 16 13.75 -5.67 -18.07
C HIS A 16 14.07 -5.35 -19.54
N LEU A 17 13.83 -4.12 -20.00
CA LEU A 17 13.94 -3.73 -21.41
C LEU A 17 15.06 -2.74 -21.66
N LEU A 18 15.26 -1.78 -20.74
CA LEU A 18 16.20 -0.68 -20.91
C LEU A 18 17.36 -0.78 -19.91
N PRO A 19 18.61 -0.48 -20.32
CA PRO A 19 19.71 -0.30 -19.39
C PRO A 19 19.47 0.95 -18.54
N TYR A 20 20.18 1.05 -17.41
CA TYR A 20 20.01 2.14 -16.43
C TYR A 20 20.11 3.53 -17.06
N ALA A 21 21.12 3.74 -17.91
CA ALA A 21 21.30 5.01 -18.63
C ALA A 21 20.10 5.37 -19.53
N GLN A 22 19.50 4.39 -20.23
CA GLN A 22 18.35 4.66 -21.10
C GLN A 22 17.05 4.85 -20.30
N LEU A 23 16.92 4.24 -19.12
CA LEU A 23 15.85 4.59 -18.18
C LEU A 23 15.96 6.05 -17.71
N CYS A 24 17.16 6.51 -17.35
CA CYS A 24 17.43 7.91 -17.03
C CYS A 24 17.04 8.85 -18.18
N MET A 25 17.40 8.51 -19.42
CA MET A 25 17.00 9.29 -20.60
C MET A 25 15.47 9.33 -20.77
N LEU A 26 14.78 8.20 -20.64
CA LEU A 26 13.32 8.12 -20.75
C LEU A 26 12.62 8.99 -19.70
N LEU A 27 13.15 9.04 -18.48
CA LEU A 27 12.62 9.82 -17.36
C LEU A 27 13.04 11.30 -17.40
N GLY A 28 14.06 11.64 -18.19
CA GLY A 28 14.71 12.96 -18.14
C GLY A 28 15.45 13.21 -16.82
N TRP A 29 15.98 12.17 -16.19
CA TRP A 29 16.66 12.23 -14.88
C TRP A 29 18.15 11.95 -15.02
N ASN A 30 18.95 12.44 -14.07
CA ASN A 30 20.32 11.97 -13.89
C ASN A 30 20.35 10.69 -13.03
N GLU A 31 21.50 10.02 -12.98
CA GLU A 31 21.67 8.78 -12.22
C GLU A 31 21.48 8.98 -10.72
N GLU A 32 21.96 10.10 -10.17
CA GLU A 32 21.83 10.44 -8.75
C GLU A 32 20.36 10.54 -8.32
N LYS A 33 19.51 11.16 -9.14
CA LYS A 33 18.07 11.26 -8.86
C LYS A 33 17.40 9.89 -8.90
N LEU A 34 17.70 9.05 -9.90
CA LEU A 34 17.12 7.71 -9.96
C LEU A 34 17.58 6.86 -8.76
N ALA A 35 18.86 6.93 -8.37
CA ALA A 35 19.39 6.25 -7.19
C ALA A 35 18.71 6.71 -5.89
N TYR A 36 18.48 8.02 -5.73
CA TYR A 36 17.74 8.58 -4.60
C TYR A 36 16.31 8.03 -4.54
N ILE A 37 15.58 8.07 -5.66
CA ILE A 37 14.20 7.57 -5.76
C ILE A 37 14.14 6.07 -5.44
N LEU A 38 15.05 5.27 -5.99
CA LEU A 38 15.12 3.82 -5.70
C LEU A 38 15.32 3.52 -4.20
N LYS A 39 15.98 4.42 -3.47
CA LYS A 39 16.27 4.28 -2.04
C LYS A 39 15.14 4.79 -1.15
N GLU A 40 14.61 5.98 -1.44
CA GLU A 40 13.71 6.70 -0.53
C GLU A 40 12.22 6.48 -0.82
N ASP A 41 11.83 6.13 -2.04
CA ASP A 41 10.42 5.92 -2.39
C ASP A 41 9.97 4.50 -2.05
N ASP A 42 9.28 4.36 -0.92
CA ASP A 42 8.55 3.17 -0.45
C ASP A 42 9.13 1.82 -0.92
N PHE A 43 10.38 1.54 -0.53
CA PHE A 43 11.08 0.29 -0.85
C PHE A 43 11.17 -0.05 -2.35
N LEU A 44 11.20 0.95 -3.24
CA LEU A 44 11.18 0.75 -4.69
C LEU A 44 12.30 -0.17 -5.20
N SER A 45 13.52 -0.05 -4.66
CA SER A 45 14.60 -0.98 -4.98
C SER A 45 14.22 -2.45 -4.69
N HIS A 46 13.63 -2.74 -3.53
CA HIS A 46 13.17 -4.09 -3.17
C HIS A 46 12.01 -4.56 -4.04
N LYS A 47 11.08 -3.65 -4.38
CA LYS A 47 10.00 -3.91 -5.34
C LYS A 47 10.55 -4.30 -6.71
N LEU A 48 11.69 -3.76 -7.12
CA LEU A 48 12.37 -4.12 -8.36
C LEU A 48 13.35 -5.31 -8.23
N GLY A 49 13.37 -5.99 -7.07
CA GLY A 49 14.21 -7.15 -6.78
C GLY A 49 15.58 -6.85 -6.18
N ALA A 50 15.88 -5.58 -5.91
CA ALA A 50 17.19 -5.08 -5.48
C ALA A 50 18.33 -5.37 -6.48
N PHE A 51 17.98 -5.56 -7.76
CA PHE A 51 18.93 -5.70 -8.86
C PHE A 51 18.38 -5.05 -10.13
N LYS A 52 19.28 -4.69 -11.06
CA LYS A 52 18.93 -4.28 -12.41
C LYS A 52 19.39 -5.37 -13.38
N PRO A 53 18.50 -5.98 -14.20
CA PRO A 53 18.91 -6.92 -15.24
C PRO A 53 19.94 -6.29 -16.18
N ASP A 54 20.99 -7.05 -16.49
CA ASP A 54 21.98 -6.68 -17.51
C ASP A 54 21.34 -6.83 -18.89
N VAL A 55 20.96 -5.70 -19.48
CA VAL A 55 20.29 -5.64 -20.77
C VAL A 55 21.09 -4.72 -21.69
N PRO A 56 21.29 -5.10 -22.97
CA PRO A 56 22.06 -4.30 -23.90
C PRO A 56 21.35 -2.98 -24.19
N GLU A 57 22.12 -2.00 -24.66
CA GLU A 57 21.55 -0.76 -25.16
C GLU A 57 20.53 -1.02 -26.28
N LEU A 58 19.32 -0.50 -26.10
CA LEU A 58 18.28 -0.58 -27.09
C LEU A 58 18.55 0.47 -28.17
N VAL A 59 18.92 -0.02 -29.36
CA VAL A 59 19.18 0.80 -30.54
C VAL A 59 18.23 0.41 -31.67
N TYR A 60 17.78 1.41 -32.43
CA TYR A 60 16.95 1.15 -33.59
C TYR A 60 17.71 0.35 -34.64
N LYS A 61 17.08 -0.72 -35.13
CA LYS A 61 17.53 -1.51 -36.28
C LYS A 61 16.32 -1.80 -37.18
N PRO A 62 16.47 -1.76 -38.51
CA PRO A 62 15.42 -2.24 -39.41
C PRO A 62 15.05 -3.68 -39.09
N LEU A 63 13.75 -4.01 -39.20
CA LEU A 63 13.28 -5.38 -39.02
C LEU A 63 13.81 -6.29 -40.15
N THR A 64 14.21 -7.49 -39.79
CA THR A 64 14.44 -8.58 -40.75
C THR A 64 13.12 -9.05 -41.38
N GLU A 65 13.17 -9.79 -42.49
CA GLU A 65 11.95 -10.33 -43.14
C GLU A 65 11.10 -11.19 -42.18
N GLU A 66 11.75 -12.02 -41.36
CA GLU A 66 11.10 -12.82 -40.33
C GLU A 66 10.42 -11.93 -39.27
N GLN A 67 11.13 -10.91 -38.77
CA GLN A 67 10.57 -9.97 -37.81
C GLN A 67 9.42 -9.14 -38.38
N VAL A 68 9.39 -8.87 -39.70
CA VAL A 68 8.25 -8.22 -40.37
C VAL A 68 7.01 -9.12 -40.31
N VAL A 69 7.18 -10.43 -40.53
CA VAL A 69 6.07 -11.39 -40.43
C VAL A 69 5.57 -11.48 -39.00
N GLU A 70 6.46 -11.62 -38.01
CA GLU A 70 6.06 -11.69 -36.60
C GLU A 70 5.41 -10.39 -36.12
N THR A 71 5.93 -9.23 -36.53
CA THR A 71 5.33 -7.93 -36.22
C THR A 71 3.92 -7.81 -36.81
N ARG A 72 3.67 -8.38 -38.00
CA ARG A 72 2.34 -8.41 -38.61
C ARG A 72 1.37 -9.26 -37.79
N LYS A 73 1.78 -10.43 -37.31
CA LYS A 73 0.97 -11.29 -36.43
C LYS A 73 0.60 -10.59 -35.13
N ILE A 74 1.58 -9.98 -34.46
CA ILE A 74 1.35 -9.19 -33.24
C ILE A 74 0.33 -8.07 -33.49
N LYS A 75 0.45 -7.37 -34.64
CA LYS A 75 -0.50 -6.33 -35.04
C LYS A 75 -1.91 -6.89 -35.23
N GLU A 76 -2.07 -8.02 -35.91
CA GLU A 76 -3.37 -8.65 -36.16
C GLU A 76 -4.06 -9.04 -34.84
N ILE A 77 -3.35 -9.73 -33.95
CA ILE A 77 -3.84 -10.09 -32.61
C ILE A 77 -4.24 -8.84 -31.82
N THR A 78 -3.39 -7.81 -31.83
CA THR A 78 -3.66 -6.56 -31.12
C THR A 78 -4.91 -5.85 -31.67
N LEU A 79 -5.10 -5.84 -32.99
CA LEU A 79 -6.28 -5.24 -33.62
C LEU A 79 -7.56 -6.03 -33.32
N GLN A 80 -7.48 -7.36 -33.27
CA GLN A 80 -8.59 -8.21 -32.84
C GLN A 80 -8.97 -7.91 -31.40
N ALA A 81 -8.01 -7.85 -30.47
CA ALA A 81 -8.27 -7.47 -29.08
C ALA A 81 -8.91 -6.08 -28.99
N LYS A 82 -8.39 -5.10 -29.74
CA LYS A 82 -8.93 -3.73 -29.77
C LYS A 82 -10.36 -3.63 -30.32
N SER A 83 -10.78 -4.56 -31.17
CA SER A 83 -12.12 -4.53 -31.79
C SER A 83 -13.27 -4.76 -30.81
N VAL A 84 -12.98 -5.30 -29.62
CA VAL A 84 -13.98 -5.57 -28.57
C VAL A 84 -13.83 -4.66 -27.36
N LEU A 85 -12.93 -3.67 -27.42
CA LEU A 85 -12.72 -2.73 -26.33
C LEU A 85 -13.73 -1.58 -26.37
N CYS A 86 -14.13 -1.13 -25.20
CA CYS A 86 -14.88 0.11 -25.04
C CYS A 86 -13.99 1.33 -25.29
N ASP A 87 -14.62 2.42 -25.73
CA ASP A 87 -14.00 3.74 -25.83
C ASP A 87 -13.54 4.25 -24.46
N MET A 88 -12.52 5.12 -24.46
CA MET A 88 -12.05 5.77 -23.24
C MET A 88 -12.99 6.89 -22.82
N GLU A 89 -13.56 6.78 -21.62
CA GLU A 89 -14.35 7.82 -20.97
C GLU A 89 -13.51 8.66 -20.01
N VAL A 90 -12.46 8.06 -19.42
CA VAL A 90 -11.57 8.68 -18.45
C VAL A 90 -10.11 8.43 -18.81
N MET A 91 -9.21 9.34 -18.43
CA MET A 91 -7.76 9.10 -18.54
C MET A 91 -7.17 8.63 -17.20
N PRO A 92 -6.02 7.94 -17.21
CA PRO A 92 -5.26 7.68 -16.00
C PRO A 92 -5.06 8.96 -15.18
N PHE A 93 -5.20 8.86 -13.87
CA PHE A 93 -5.16 9.98 -12.90
C PHE A 93 -6.34 10.97 -12.91
N ASP A 94 -7.41 10.76 -13.70
CA ASP A 94 -8.63 11.58 -13.68
C ASP A 94 -9.53 11.30 -12.46
N PHE A 95 -8.97 11.35 -11.25
CA PHE A 95 -9.69 10.97 -10.02
C PHE A 95 -10.65 12.05 -9.51
N ARG A 96 -10.33 13.34 -9.75
CA ARG A 96 -11.07 14.49 -9.16
C ARG A 96 -12.58 14.46 -9.41
N PRO A 97 -13.09 14.14 -10.62
CA PRO A 97 -14.52 14.05 -10.86
C PRO A 97 -15.23 13.03 -9.96
N PHE A 98 -14.57 11.92 -9.61
CA PHE A 98 -15.11 10.88 -8.73
C PHE A 98 -15.20 11.38 -7.29
N PHE A 99 -14.14 12.01 -6.77
CA PHE A 99 -14.17 12.60 -5.43
C PHE A 99 -15.24 13.68 -5.30
N LYS A 100 -15.36 14.53 -6.32
CA LYS A 100 -16.38 15.57 -6.38
C LYS A 100 -17.78 14.96 -6.31
N LYS A 101 -18.06 13.94 -7.13
CA LYS A 101 -19.37 13.26 -7.14
C LYS A 101 -19.70 12.65 -5.76
N ILE A 102 -18.70 12.08 -5.08
CA ILE A 102 -18.87 11.56 -3.70
C ILE A 102 -19.15 12.70 -2.73
N GLY A 103 -18.35 13.77 -2.75
CA GLY A 103 -18.53 14.95 -1.90
C GLY A 103 -19.90 15.62 -2.11
N GLU A 104 -20.39 15.70 -3.34
CA GLU A 104 -21.72 16.26 -3.64
C GLU A 104 -22.87 15.34 -3.20
N SER A 105 -22.61 14.03 -3.07
CA SER A 105 -23.62 13.04 -2.64
C SER A 105 -23.77 12.90 -1.11
N VAL A 106 -22.91 13.53 -0.32
CA VAL A 106 -22.87 13.38 1.14
C VAL A 106 -22.98 14.73 1.83
N GLU A 107 -23.90 14.84 2.78
CA GLU A 107 -24.01 16.01 3.64
C GLU A 107 -22.98 15.98 4.76
N TYR A 108 -22.39 17.15 5.05
CA TYR A 108 -21.50 17.32 6.19
C TYR A 108 -22.33 17.41 7.47
N GLU A 109 -21.98 16.59 8.45
CA GLU A 109 -22.64 16.59 9.75
C GLU A 109 -21.62 16.67 10.87
N ASN A 110 -21.68 17.74 11.65
CA ASN A 110 -20.84 17.91 12.83
C ASN A 110 -21.49 17.20 14.03
N ARG A 111 -21.23 15.90 14.18
CA ARG A 111 -21.68 15.09 15.31
C ARG A 111 -20.52 14.74 16.24
N GLU A 112 -20.85 14.43 17.50
CA GLU A 112 -19.89 13.84 18.42
C GLU A 112 -19.43 12.46 17.91
N ASN A 113 -18.11 12.24 17.93
CA ASN A 113 -17.47 11.02 17.45
C ASN A 113 -16.74 10.34 18.61
N ARG A 114 -16.80 9.00 18.64
CA ARG A 114 -16.15 8.18 19.67
C ARG A 114 -14.63 8.10 19.52
N PHE A 115 -14.12 8.21 18.29
CA PHE A 115 -12.68 8.29 18.02
C PHE A 115 -12.28 9.75 17.79
N HIS A 116 -11.25 10.23 18.48
CA HIS A 116 -10.73 11.60 18.32
C HIS A 116 -10.05 11.78 16.96
N GLU A 117 -9.17 10.85 16.59
CA GLU A 117 -8.48 10.84 15.31
C GLU A 117 -9.06 9.76 14.40
N ARG A 118 -9.26 10.11 13.14
CA ARG A 118 -9.69 9.21 12.05
C ARG A 118 -8.80 9.53 10.86
N ILE A 119 -7.64 8.87 10.84
CA ILE A 119 -6.50 9.19 9.97
C ILE A 119 -6.49 8.28 8.74
N VAL A 120 -6.31 8.86 7.56
CA VAL A 120 -6.05 8.14 6.30
C VAL A 120 -4.73 8.59 5.68
N TYR A 121 -4.22 7.81 4.73
CA TYR A 121 -3.27 8.32 3.74
C TYR A 121 -4.05 8.97 2.60
N SER A 122 -3.57 10.07 2.04
CA SER A 122 -4.26 10.66 0.88
C SER A 122 -4.19 9.70 -0.31
N TYR A 123 -5.32 9.45 -0.97
CA TYR A 123 -5.37 8.57 -2.14
C TYR A 123 -4.50 9.07 -3.31
N CYS A 124 -4.35 10.39 -3.44
CA CYS A 124 -3.54 11.00 -4.50
C CYS A 124 -2.09 11.28 -4.08
N ALA A 125 -1.72 11.02 -2.82
CA ALA A 125 -0.40 11.40 -2.34
C ALA A 125 0.69 10.60 -3.03
N LEU A 126 1.54 11.32 -3.75
CA LEU A 126 2.81 10.79 -4.22
C LEU A 126 3.72 10.57 -3.01
N TYR A 127 4.33 9.40 -2.96
CA TYR A 127 5.40 9.15 -1.99
C TYR A 127 6.65 9.96 -2.41
N GLY A 128 7.39 10.52 -1.44
CA GLY A 128 8.59 11.33 -1.70
C GLY A 128 8.46 12.82 -1.35
N ASP A 129 9.19 13.69 -2.07
CA ASP A 129 9.40 15.11 -1.73
C ASP A 129 8.24 16.05 -2.16
N THR A 130 7.02 15.74 -1.71
CA THR A 130 5.80 16.48 -2.03
C THR A 130 5.84 17.93 -1.53
N LEU A 131 6.56 18.22 -0.44
CA LEU A 131 6.62 19.56 0.17
C LEU A 131 7.47 20.56 -0.61
N SER A 132 8.22 20.13 -1.62
CA SER A 132 9.11 20.97 -2.42
C SER A 132 8.40 21.88 -3.44
N SER A 133 7.12 21.63 -3.74
CA SER A 133 6.32 22.35 -4.74
C SER A 133 4.85 22.43 -4.33
N PHE A 134 4.24 23.62 -4.42
CA PHE A 134 2.80 23.78 -4.19
C PHE A 134 1.95 23.03 -5.21
N GLU A 135 2.43 22.88 -6.45
CA GLU A 135 1.77 22.08 -7.47
C GLU A 135 1.69 20.61 -7.06
N ALA A 136 2.81 20.03 -6.60
CA ALA A 136 2.83 18.64 -6.11
C ALA A 136 1.89 18.45 -4.89
N ILE A 137 1.79 19.46 -4.02
CA ILE A 137 0.83 19.48 -2.90
C ILE A 137 -0.60 19.50 -3.43
N ASP A 138 -0.96 20.41 -4.33
CA ASP A 138 -2.33 20.52 -4.85
C ASP A 138 -2.75 19.30 -5.69
N GLU A 139 -1.79 18.58 -6.26
CA GLU A 139 -2.02 17.30 -6.93
C GLU A 139 -2.20 16.15 -5.94
N SER A 140 -1.42 16.12 -4.86
CA SER A 140 -1.47 15.09 -3.82
C SER A 140 -2.66 15.25 -2.86
N PHE A 141 -3.17 16.46 -2.71
CA PHE A 141 -4.25 16.83 -1.80
C PHE A 141 -5.29 17.72 -2.49
N PRO A 142 -5.93 17.26 -3.58
CA PRO A 142 -6.88 18.10 -4.33
C PRO A 142 -8.11 18.43 -3.46
N ASP A 143 -8.67 19.62 -3.66
CA ASP A 143 -9.76 20.15 -2.83
C ASP A 143 -11.00 19.24 -2.85
N GLU A 144 -11.28 18.59 -3.98
CA GLU A 144 -12.40 17.65 -4.12
C GLU A 144 -12.23 16.41 -3.23
N LEU A 145 -10.99 15.93 -3.05
CA LEU A 145 -10.68 14.81 -2.16
C LEU A 145 -10.82 15.22 -0.69
N LEU A 146 -10.30 16.40 -0.34
CA LEU A 146 -10.36 16.92 1.02
C LEU A 146 -11.80 17.20 1.46
N GLU A 147 -12.64 17.70 0.57
CA GLU A 147 -14.07 17.88 0.81
C GLU A 147 -14.77 16.53 1.06
N ALA A 148 -14.50 15.53 0.21
CA ALA A 148 -15.04 14.19 0.37
C ALA A 148 -14.61 13.57 1.72
N TYR A 149 -13.33 13.71 2.10
CA TYR A 149 -12.81 13.26 3.40
C TYR A 149 -13.55 13.89 4.58
N MET A 150 -13.69 15.21 4.60
CA MET A 150 -14.42 15.91 5.66
C MET A 150 -15.86 15.38 5.78
N LYS A 151 -16.54 15.21 4.64
CA LYS A 151 -17.95 14.76 4.59
C LYS A 151 -18.15 13.31 5.00
N ILE A 152 -17.19 12.43 4.76
CA ILE A 152 -17.22 11.04 5.25
C ILE A 152 -16.61 10.88 6.66
N GLY A 153 -16.27 11.99 7.31
CA GLY A 153 -15.86 12.02 8.72
C GLY A 153 -14.37 11.84 8.97
N ILE A 154 -13.51 11.83 7.94
CA ILE A 154 -12.05 11.85 8.13
C ILE A 154 -11.62 13.22 8.65
N ASN A 155 -10.74 13.25 9.65
CA ASN A 155 -10.20 14.48 10.22
C ASN A 155 -8.67 14.48 10.36
N GLY A 156 -8.00 13.45 9.83
CA GLY A 156 -6.56 13.34 9.84
C GLY A 156 -6.03 12.78 8.54
N ILE A 157 -4.92 13.34 8.07
CA ILE A 157 -4.11 12.75 7.00
C ILE A 157 -2.69 12.62 7.51
N TRP A 158 -2.03 11.51 7.19
CA TRP A 158 -0.60 11.38 7.42
C TRP A 158 0.18 11.44 6.11
N MET A 159 1.42 11.91 6.18
CA MET A 159 2.39 11.84 5.08
C MET A 159 3.78 11.53 5.61
N GLN A 160 4.61 10.88 4.79
CA GLN A 160 6.02 10.66 5.11
C GLN A 160 6.77 12.00 5.14
N ALA A 161 7.73 12.13 6.05
CA ALA A 161 8.71 13.20 6.05
C ALA A 161 10.10 12.67 6.45
N VAL A 162 11.13 13.36 5.97
CA VAL A 162 12.52 13.15 6.35
C VAL A 162 12.99 14.37 7.11
N MET A 163 13.38 14.23 8.37
CA MET A 163 13.59 15.37 9.26
C MET A 163 14.70 16.30 8.79
N TYR A 164 15.82 15.77 8.29
CA TYR A 164 16.90 16.62 7.77
C TYR A 164 16.49 17.44 6.54
N THR A 165 15.41 17.11 5.84
CA THR A 165 14.91 17.95 4.73
C THR A 165 14.00 19.08 5.21
N LEU A 166 13.61 19.09 6.49
CA LEU A 166 12.72 20.07 7.11
C LEU A 166 13.40 20.92 8.20
N VAL A 167 14.63 20.60 8.58
CA VAL A 167 15.39 21.36 9.60
C VAL A 167 16.85 21.50 9.19
N PRO A 168 17.57 22.52 9.68
CA PRO A 168 19.02 22.60 9.52
C PRO A 168 19.72 21.33 10.04
N PHE A 169 20.39 20.60 9.15
CA PHE A 169 21.17 19.43 9.53
C PHE A 169 22.62 19.83 9.79
N HIS A 170 22.91 20.24 11.03
CA HIS A 170 24.20 20.87 11.37
C HIS A 170 25.44 20.00 11.14
N PHE A 171 25.30 18.67 11.03
CA PHE A 171 26.40 17.79 10.65
C PHE A 171 26.74 17.88 9.15
N ASP A 172 25.74 18.10 8.31
CA ASP A 172 25.92 18.31 6.87
C ASP A 172 24.77 19.16 6.29
N MET A 173 25.00 20.48 6.21
CA MET A 173 23.98 21.42 5.74
C MET A 173 23.54 21.18 4.28
N SER A 174 24.33 20.45 3.48
CA SER A 174 23.96 20.12 2.10
C SER A 174 22.76 19.18 2.02
N LEU A 175 22.60 18.27 2.99
CA LEU A 175 21.44 17.38 3.08
C LEU A 175 20.15 18.11 3.45
N SER A 176 20.28 19.25 4.14
CA SER A 176 19.15 20.13 4.47
C SER A 176 18.90 21.23 3.45
N ALA A 177 19.53 21.19 2.28
CA ALA A 177 19.32 22.23 1.27
C ALA A 177 17.83 22.36 0.88
N GLY A 178 17.30 23.58 0.98
CA GLY A 178 15.91 23.91 0.67
C GLY A 178 14.90 23.58 1.79
N TYR A 179 15.36 23.37 3.03
CA TYR A 179 14.46 23.07 4.15
C TYR A 179 13.44 24.19 4.41
N GLU A 180 13.81 25.47 4.22
CA GLU A 180 12.90 26.60 4.39
C GLU A 180 11.73 26.52 3.42
N LYS A 181 12.00 26.22 2.14
CA LYS A 181 10.97 26.04 1.12
C LYS A 181 10.02 24.89 1.45
N ARG A 182 10.55 23.77 1.96
CA ARG A 182 9.72 22.63 2.38
C ARG A 182 8.88 22.95 3.62
N LEU A 183 9.38 23.77 4.55
CA LEU A 183 8.58 24.28 5.66
C LEU A 183 7.48 25.25 5.21
N GLU A 184 7.73 26.08 4.19
CA GLU A 184 6.69 26.88 3.56
C GLU A 184 5.62 25.98 2.92
N GLY A 185 6.03 24.94 2.19
CA GLY A 185 5.14 23.89 1.67
C GLY A 185 4.33 23.18 2.74
N LEU A 186 4.96 22.84 3.86
CA LEU A 186 4.30 22.21 5.02
C LEU A 186 3.20 23.12 5.57
N ASN A 187 3.49 24.40 5.78
CA ASN A 187 2.50 25.37 6.28
C ASN A 187 1.39 25.64 5.26
N TYR A 188 1.71 25.69 3.97
CA TYR A 188 0.72 25.79 2.89
C TYR A 188 -0.27 24.62 2.97
N LEU A 189 0.21 23.38 3.07
CA LEU A 189 -0.63 22.20 3.20
C LEU A 189 -1.47 22.23 4.49
N ILE A 190 -0.87 22.58 5.64
CA ILE A 190 -1.60 22.72 6.91
C ILE A 190 -2.76 23.72 6.76
N ASN A 191 -2.51 24.89 6.17
CA ASN A 191 -3.53 25.92 5.96
C ASN A 191 -4.63 25.46 4.97
N LYS A 192 -4.27 24.66 3.97
CA LYS A 192 -5.23 24.07 3.03
C LYS A 192 -6.13 23.06 3.75
N LEU A 193 -5.56 22.14 4.53
CA LEU A 193 -6.30 21.10 5.27
C LEU A 193 -7.22 21.68 6.36
N GLU A 194 -6.82 22.79 6.99
CA GLU A 194 -7.64 23.44 8.03
C GLU A 194 -9.01 23.87 7.51
N LYS A 195 -9.12 24.26 6.23
CA LYS A 195 -10.40 24.61 5.58
C LYS A 195 -11.40 23.45 5.58
N TYR A 196 -10.91 22.22 5.70
CA TYR A 196 -11.68 20.99 5.70
C TYR A 196 -11.69 20.31 7.08
N HIS A 197 -11.24 20.99 8.13
CA HIS A 197 -11.14 20.45 9.49
C HIS A 197 -10.25 19.19 9.58
N ILE A 198 -9.24 19.09 8.71
CA ILE A 198 -8.31 17.98 8.66
C ILE A 198 -6.97 18.41 9.25
N LYS A 199 -6.40 17.58 10.12
CA LYS A 199 -5.04 17.76 10.64
C LYS A 199 -4.03 16.91 9.90
N LEU A 200 -2.83 17.46 9.69
CA LEU A 200 -1.70 16.75 9.10
C LEU A 200 -0.85 16.07 10.18
N TYR A 201 -0.44 14.83 9.93
CA TYR A 201 0.48 14.07 10.78
C TYR A 201 1.73 13.69 9.98
N LEU A 202 2.92 14.01 10.50
CA LEU A 202 4.17 13.62 9.84
C LEU A 202 4.64 12.26 10.32
N TYR A 203 4.79 11.33 9.39
CA TYR A 203 5.41 10.04 9.66
C TYR A 203 6.94 10.16 9.57
N LEU A 204 7.62 9.86 10.69
CA LEU A 204 9.06 9.99 10.84
C LEU A 204 9.73 8.65 11.18
N ASN A 205 10.78 8.34 10.43
CA ASN A 205 11.77 7.32 10.79
C ASN A 205 13.11 7.99 11.05
N GLU A 206 13.30 8.49 12.27
CA GLU A 206 14.45 9.34 12.59
C GLU A 206 15.24 8.84 13.79
N PRO A 207 16.57 9.08 13.81
CA PRO A 207 17.37 9.71 12.76
C PRO A 207 17.59 8.78 11.55
N ARG A 208 17.60 9.31 10.32
CA ARG A 208 17.99 8.52 9.14
C ARG A 208 19.46 8.05 9.21
N SER A 209 19.72 6.85 8.69
CA SER A 209 21.07 6.30 8.55
C SER A 209 21.90 7.07 7.51
N MET A 210 23.21 7.12 7.72
CA MET A 210 24.15 7.85 6.85
C MET A 210 25.13 6.87 6.17
N PRO A 211 25.68 7.22 5.00
CA PRO A 211 26.71 6.41 4.35
C PRO A 211 28.01 6.44 5.15
N GLU A 212 28.90 5.46 4.93
CA GLU A 212 30.19 5.36 5.63
C GLU A 212 31.00 6.67 5.64
N LYS A 213 31.08 7.35 4.50
CA LYS A 213 31.83 8.60 4.30
C LYS A 213 31.41 9.71 5.28
N PHE A 214 30.15 9.75 5.70
CA PHE A 214 29.69 10.69 6.72
C PHE A 214 30.41 10.49 8.06
N PHE A 215 30.65 9.23 8.43
CA PHE A 215 31.28 8.86 9.69
C PHE A 215 32.81 8.94 9.68
N GLU A 216 33.45 9.13 8.52
CA GLU A 216 34.86 9.53 8.48
C GLU A 216 35.06 10.91 9.13
N LYS A 217 34.07 11.80 8.96
CA LYS A 217 34.04 13.14 9.59
C LYS A 217 33.46 13.11 11.01
N TYR A 218 32.52 12.21 11.27
CA TYR A 218 31.80 12.09 12.55
C TYR A 218 31.88 10.67 13.14
N PRO A 219 33.08 10.14 13.45
CA PRO A 219 33.24 8.74 13.84
C PRO A 219 32.52 8.40 15.13
N ASP A 220 32.43 9.33 16.07
CA ASP A 220 31.79 9.12 17.37
C ASP A 220 30.27 8.91 17.25
N LEU A 221 29.65 9.39 16.17
CA LEU A 221 28.22 9.22 15.91
C LEU A 221 27.89 7.85 15.30
N LYS A 222 28.89 7.08 14.85
CA LYS A 222 28.70 5.84 14.09
C LYS A 222 28.06 4.75 14.95
N GLY A 223 26.93 4.23 14.49
CA GLY A 223 26.20 3.12 15.08
C GLY A 223 26.35 1.82 14.30
N GLU A 224 25.33 0.97 14.41
CA GLU A 224 25.28 -0.33 13.74
C GLU A 224 25.22 -0.18 12.21
N GLU A 225 25.82 -1.14 11.50
CA GLU A 225 25.86 -1.20 10.04
C GLU A 225 24.70 -2.02 9.48
N GLU A 226 24.16 -1.59 8.36
CA GLU A 226 23.38 -2.41 7.44
C GLU A 226 23.68 -2.00 5.99
N LEU A 227 24.17 -2.94 5.19
CA LEU A 227 24.36 -2.79 3.73
C LEU A 227 25.09 -1.50 3.32
N GLY A 228 26.18 -1.15 4.02
CA GLY A 228 27.00 0.04 3.75
C GLY A 228 26.44 1.37 4.28
N PHE A 229 25.27 1.35 4.92
CA PHE A 229 24.75 2.46 5.72
C PHE A 229 24.93 2.17 7.21
N TYR A 230 25.04 3.23 8.01
CA TYR A 230 25.17 3.10 9.46
C TYR A 230 24.13 3.97 10.17
N ALA A 231 23.60 3.42 11.26
CA ALA A 231 22.73 4.17 12.16
C ALA A 231 23.50 5.36 12.74
N MET A 232 22.82 6.50 12.93
CA MET A 232 23.34 7.51 13.85
C MET A 232 23.07 7.02 15.29
N CYS A 233 24.13 6.73 16.04
CA CYS A 233 24.02 6.08 17.34
C CYS A 233 23.31 6.99 18.36
N THR A 234 22.09 6.61 18.73
CA THR A 234 21.25 7.36 19.68
C THR A 234 21.76 7.27 21.12
N SER A 235 22.88 6.60 21.40
CA SER A 235 23.58 6.68 22.69
C SER A 235 24.47 7.92 22.82
N THR A 236 24.71 8.66 21.73
CA THR A 236 25.52 9.89 21.73
C THR A 236 24.67 11.13 22.06
N PRO A 237 25.16 12.07 22.89
CA PRO A 237 24.42 13.30 23.22
C PRO A 237 24.00 14.11 21.98
N GLU A 238 24.86 14.20 20.97
CA GLU A 238 24.67 15.00 19.77
C GLU A 238 23.52 14.47 18.91
N VAL A 239 23.41 13.15 18.76
CA VAL A 239 22.29 12.52 18.04
C VAL A 239 20.99 12.70 18.82
N LYS A 240 21.02 12.55 20.15
CA LYS A 240 19.83 12.77 20.99
C LYS A 240 19.33 14.21 20.88
N GLU A 241 20.25 15.16 20.92
CA GLU A 241 19.94 16.58 20.77
C GLU A 241 19.40 16.90 19.38
N TYR A 242 19.96 16.31 18.32
CA TYR A 242 19.45 16.45 16.96
C TYR A 242 17.97 16.02 16.83
N ILE A 243 17.60 14.86 17.37
CA ILE A 243 16.21 14.36 17.35
C ILE A 243 15.29 15.34 18.10
N ARG A 244 15.65 15.67 19.35
CA ARG A 244 14.83 16.55 20.20
C ARG A 244 14.66 17.93 19.58
N ASN A 245 15.77 18.57 19.18
CA ASN A 245 15.76 19.92 18.65
C ASN A 245 15.15 20.00 17.24
N GLY A 246 15.34 18.97 16.40
CA GLY A 246 14.73 18.86 15.09
C GLY A 246 13.21 18.82 15.17
N CYS A 247 12.65 17.91 15.98
CA CYS A 247 11.21 17.86 16.20
C CYS A 247 10.66 19.15 16.83
N ALA A 248 11.37 19.76 17.79
CA ALA A 248 11.01 21.05 18.36
C ALA A 248 11.07 22.19 17.32
N TYR A 249 11.98 22.13 16.34
CA TYR A 249 12.09 23.10 15.27
C TYR A 249 10.88 23.00 14.34
N ILE A 250 10.50 21.80 13.91
CA ILE A 250 9.31 21.58 13.08
C ILE A 250 8.06 22.05 13.84
N ALA A 251 7.87 21.64 15.09
CA ALA A 251 6.70 22.03 15.89
C ALA A 251 6.55 23.55 16.05
N ARG A 252 7.66 24.29 16.18
CA ARG A 252 7.64 25.77 16.26
C ARG A 252 7.27 26.42 14.93
N ASN A 253 7.81 25.89 13.82
CA ASN A 253 7.67 26.48 12.50
C ASN A 253 6.42 25.99 11.75
N ALA A 254 5.73 24.95 12.25
CA ALA A 254 4.49 24.42 11.70
C ALA A 254 3.42 24.22 12.81
N PRO A 255 2.98 25.31 13.48
CA PRO A 255 2.17 25.22 14.70
C PRO A 255 0.79 24.58 14.53
N GLY A 256 0.26 24.52 13.29
CA GLY A 256 -1.02 23.89 12.97
C GLY A 256 -0.96 22.38 12.73
N LEU A 257 0.23 21.76 12.80
CA LEU A 257 0.41 20.32 12.63
C LEU A 257 -0.39 19.53 13.69
N GLY A 258 -0.99 18.41 13.29
CA GLY A 258 -1.71 17.50 14.20
C GLY A 258 -0.78 16.68 15.07
N GLY A 259 0.37 16.26 14.52
CA GLY A 259 1.37 15.52 15.27
C GLY A 259 2.37 14.76 14.43
N PHE A 260 3.03 13.80 15.09
CA PHE A 260 4.06 12.94 14.54
C PHE A 260 3.67 11.48 14.75
N ILE A 261 3.92 10.64 13.75
CA ILE A 261 3.80 9.19 13.82
C ILE A 261 5.22 8.62 13.70
N THR A 262 5.60 7.69 14.56
CA THR A 262 6.93 7.10 14.54
C THR A 262 6.88 5.59 14.42
N ILE A 263 7.70 5.05 13.51
CA ILE A 263 8.17 3.67 13.56
C ILE A 263 9.66 3.73 13.89
N THR A 264 10.04 3.01 14.92
CA THR A 264 11.38 3.04 15.51
C THR A 264 12.11 1.70 15.41
N ALA A 265 11.52 0.73 14.71
CA ALA A 265 12.09 -0.57 14.42
C ALA A 265 11.71 -1.02 13.00
N SER A 266 12.46 -1.98 12.44
CA SER A 266 12.32 -2.46 11.06
C SER A 266 12.55 -1.37 10.01
N GLU A 267 11.53 -0.65 9.55
CA GLU A 267 11.48 0.05 8.24
C GLU A 267 12.74 0.80 7.78
N ASN A 268 13.34 1.60 8.65
CA ASN A 268 14.60 2.28 8.37
C ASN A 268 15.57 2.07 9.54
N LEU A 269 16.87 2.19 9.26
CA LEU A 269 17.91 2.09 10.27
C LEU A 269 17.97 3.36 11.13
N THR A 270 16.95 3.53 11.98
CA THR A 270 16.74 4.70 12.85
C THR A 270 17.57 4.67 14.14
N ASN A 271 17.99 3.49 14.55
CA ASN A 271 18.86 3.26 15.70
C ASN A 271 19.58 1.93 15.50
N CYS A 272 20.50 1.61 16.41
CA CYS A 272 21.35 0.41 16.26
C CYS A 272 20.56 -0.90 16.29
N TYR A 273 19.35 -0.93 16.86
CA TYR A 273 18.52 -2.14 16.95
C TYR A 273 17.39 -2.22 15.93
N SER A 274 17.23 -1.23 15.04
CA SER A 274 16.09 -1.17 14.11
C SER A 274 15.95 -2.46 13.31
N ARG A 275 17.06 -2.93 12.72
CA ARG A 275 17.11 -4.10 11.83
C ARG A 275 17.93 -5.26 12.38
N ILE A 276 18.75 -5.01 13.40
CA ILE A 276 19.68 -6.00 13.96
C ILE A 276 19.12 -6.64 15.24
N ALA A 277 19.38 -7.94 15.40
CA ALA A 277 18.99 -8.69 16.59
C ALA A 277 19.89 -8.31 17.78
N PRO A 278 19.37 -8.30 19.03
CA PRO A 278 20.13 -7.80 20.17
C PRO A 278 21.47 -8.51 20.42
N ASP A 279 21.57 -9.80 20.12
CA ASP A 279 22.76 -10.63 20.25
C ASP A 279 23.83 -10.37 19.16
N ARG A 280 23.51 -9.57 18.14
CA ARG A 280 24.37 -9.29 16.99
C ARG A 280 24.85 -7.85 16.89
N ILE A 281 24.52 -7.02 17.87
CA ILE A 281 24.93 -5.61 17.91
C ILE A 281 26.45 -5.51 18.07
N LYS A 282 27.10 -4.81 17.14
CA LYS A 282 28.54 -4.50 17.16
C LYS A 282 28.84 -3.12 17.71
N CYS A 283 27.87 -2.20 17.69
CA CYS A 283 28.02 -0.87 18.29
C CYS A 283 28.31 -0.98 19.79
N GLU A 284 29.53 -0.63 20.20
CA GLU A 284 30.02 -0.79 21.58
C GLU A 284 29.14 -0.08 22.62
N ARG A 285 28.57 1.07 22.26
CA ARG A 285 27.68 1.84 23.14
C ARG A 285 26.32 1.19 23.31
N CYS A 286 25.76 0.68 22.22
CA CYS A 286 24.42 0.10 22.24
C CYS A 286 24.43 -1.32 22.79
N ARG A 287 25.52 -2.09 22.65
CA ARG A 287 25.64 -3.44 23.22
C ARG A 287 25.44 -3.48 24.74
N GLU A 288 25.75 -2.39 25.44
CA GLU A 288 25.55 -2.25 26.89
C GLU A 288 24.13 -1.77 27.26
N ARG A 289 23.22 -1.65 26.28
CA ARG A 289 21.83 -1.22 26.44
C ARG A 289 20.88 -2.29 25.93
N THR A 290 19.61 -2.16 26.24
CA THR A 290 18.57 -3.05 25.71
C THR A 290 17.85 -2.44 24.52
N PHE A 291 17.24 -3.31 23.70
CA PHE A 291 16.35 -2.89 22.61
C PHE A 291 15.26 -1.95 23.10
N ALA A 292 14.56 -2.34 24.18
CA ALA A 292 13.47 -1.54 24.75
C ALA A 292 13.91 -0.13 25.19
N GLU A 293 15.07 -0.01 25.84
CA GLU A 293 15.61 1.30 26.27
C GLU A 293 15.92 2.22 25.09
N VAL A 294 16.51 1.67 24.02
CA VAL A 294 16.85 2.47 22.83
C VAL A 294 15.60 2.91 22.09
N VAL A 295 14.64 2.01 21.86
CA VAL A 295 13.38 2.32 21.18
C VAL A 295 12.54 3.31 21.97
N ALA A 296 12.41 3.12 23.29
CA ALA A 296 11.69 4.05 24.14
C ALA A 296 12.38 5.42 24.20
N GLU A 297 13.71 5.46 24.20
CA GLU A 297 14.47 6.72 24.19
C GLU A 297 14.22 7.53 22.92
N VAL A 298 14.22 6.91 21.74
CA VAL A 298 13.95 7.63 20.49
C VAL A 298 12.58 8.29 20.52
N ASN A 299 11.53 7.54 20.88
CA ASN A 299 10.17 8.06 20.99
C ASN A 299 10.06 9.16 22.06
N ARG A 300 10.75 9.00 23.20
CA ARG A 300 10.81 10.01 24.26
C ARG A 300 11.45 11.30 23.76
N LEU A 301 12.54 11.25 23.00
CA LEU A 301 13.22 12.44 22.48
C LEU A 301 12.33 13.22 21.50
N VAL A 302 11.61 12.52 20.64
CA VAL A 302 10.58 13.13 19.77
C VAL A 302 9.51 13.81 20.64
N TYR A 303 8.96 13.09 21.62
CA TYR A 303 7.96 13.63 22.54
C TYR A 303 8.44 14.88 23.32
N GLU A 304 9.65 14.84 23.89
CA GLU A 304 10.24 15.98 24.61
C GLU A 304 10.39 17.20 23.71
N GLY A 305 10.86 17.01 22.47
CA GLY A 305 11.00 18.09 21.50
C GLY A 305 9.67 18.73 21.12
N VAL A 306 8.65 17.91 20.86
CA VAL A 306 7.31 18.38 20.46
C VAL A 306 6.56 19.01 21.63
N SER A 307 6.45 18.30 22.75
CA SER A 307 5.68 18.74 23.92
C SER A 307 6.27 19.97 24.62
N GLY A 308 7.60 20.17 24.52
CA GLY A 308 8.28 21.38 24.97
C GLY A 308 7.87 22.65 24.20
N VAL A 309 7.26 22.49 23.02
CA VAL A 309 6.79 23.58 22.15
C VAL A 309 5.27 23.65 22.14
N ASN A 310 4.60 22.55 21.84
CA ASN A 310 3.16 22.46 21.71
C ASN A 310 2.64 21.15 22.33
N LYS A 311 2.06 21.24 23.51
CA LYS A 311 1.47 20.11 24.26
C LYS A 311 0.24 19.48 23.59
N TYR A 312 -0.35 20.12 22.58
CA TYR A 312 -1.52 19.63 21.86
C TYR A 312 -1.15 18.84 20.60
N MET A 313 0.08 18.97 20.11
CA MET A 313 0.59 18.12 19.02
C MET A 313 0.82 16.71 19.54
N LYS A 314 0.23 15.72 18.86
CA LYS A 314 0.35 14.32 19.28
C LYS A 314 1.71 13.75 18.86
N VAL A 315 2.24 12.86 19.69
CA VAL A 315 3.32 11.95 19.28
C VAL A 315 2.78 10.54 19.40
N ILE A 316 2.60 9.89 18.25
CA ILE A 316 2.01 8.57 18.10
C ILE A 316 3.15 7.58 17.87
N ALA A 317 3.51 6.83 18.90
CA ALA A 317 4.48 5.75 18.81
C ALA A 317 3.77 4.48 18.32
N TRP A 318 4.07 4.07 17.09
CA TRP A 318 3.55 2.83 16.55
C TRP A 318 4.39 1.65 17.06
N SER A 319 3.73 0.70 17.71
CA SER A 319 4.34 -0.52 18.26
C SER A 319 4.87 -1.52 17.23
N TRP A 320 4.78 -1.18 15.94
CA TRP A 320 5.23 -2.01 14.83
C TRP A 320 6.67 -2.47 15.02
N ALA A 321 6.88 -3.78 14.86
CA ALA A 321 8.18 -4.44 14.95
C ALA A 321 8.92 -4.26 16.30
N TRP A 322 8.20 -4.08 17.42
CA TRP A 322 8.78 -4.05 18.77
C TRP A 322 9.19 -5.42 19.34
N LYS A 323 9.37 -6.45 18.48
CA LYS A 323 10.02 -7.74 18.78
C LYS A 323 9.58 -8.40 20.10
N GLY A 324 8.28 -8.32 20.43
CA GLY A 324 7.71 -8.89 21.66
C GLY A 324 8.08 -8.15 22.95
N GLN A 325 8.74 -6.99 22.88
CA GLN A 325 9.10 -6.14 24.02
C GLN A 325 8.16 -4.94 24.22
N THR A 326 6.99 -4.96 23.56
CA THR A 326 5.99 -3.88 23.63
C THR A 326 5.66 -3.48 25.06
N GLU A 327 5.53 -4.47 25.95
CA GLU A 327 5.25 -4.25 27.37
C GLU A 327 6.30 -3.34 28.04
N ILE A 328 7.57 -3.71 27.91
CA ILE A 328 8.70 -2.99 28.53
C ILE A 328 8.83 -1.60 27.92
N ILE A 329 8.67 -1.49 26.59
CA ILE A 329 8.76 -0.21 25.89
C ILE A 329 7.66 0.74 26.39
N VAL A 330 6.40 0.30 26.46
CA VAL A 330 5.29 1.12 26.97
C VAL A 330 5.53 1.59 28.41
N GLN A 331 6.11 0.74 29.26
CA GLN A 331 6.49 1.13 30.62
C GLN A 331 7.57 2.23 30.66
N LEU A 332 8.45 2.29 29.67
CA LEU A 332 9.52 3.30 29.58
C LEU A 332 9.06 4.61 28.88
N LEU A 333 8.00 4.58 28.07
CA LEU A 333 7.51 5.76 27.34
C LEU A 333 6.90 6.84 28.25
N PRO A 334 7.06 8.14 27.97
CA PRO A 334 6.33 9.20 28.66
C PRO A 334 4.80 9.03 28.51
N SER A 335 4.01 9.33 29.54
CA SER A 335 2.56 9.10 29.52
C SER A 335 1.79 9.96 28.51
N GLY A 336 2.40 11.05 28.02
CA GLY A 336 1.81 11.89 26.97
C GLY A 336 2.01 11.35 25.55
N VAL A 337 2.74 10.25 25.36
CA VAL A 337 2.83 9.56 24.07
C VAL A 337 1.54 8.76 23.84
N THR A 338 1.04 8.79 22.62
CA THR A 338 -0.04 7.91 22.17
C THR A 338 0.57 6.60 21.67
N VAL A 339 0.06 5.44 22.11
CA VAL A 339 0.53 4.13 21.65
C VAL A 339 -0.43 3.60 20.58
N MET A 340 0.08 3.37 19.38
CA MET A 340 -0.68 2.77 18.28
C MET A 340 -0.26 1.34 18.02
N GLY A 341 -1.21 0.43 17.82
CA GLY A 341 -0.96 -0.97 17.47
C GLY A 341 -1.72 -1.38 16.22
N VAL A 342 -1.18 -2.33 15.45
CA VAL A 342 -1.90 -2.98 14.35
C VAL A 342 -2.98 -3.86 14.98
N SER A 343 -4.24 -3.55 14.68
CA SER A 343 -5.37 -4.16 15.38
C SER A 343 -5.41 -5.67 15.15
N GLU A 344 -5.24 -6.10 13.91
CA GLU A 344 -5.28 -7.50 13.49
C GLU A 344 -4.01 -8.31 13.84
N GLU A 345 -2.97 -7.70 14.39
CA GLU A 345 -1.71 -8.39 14.70
C GLU A 345 -1.91 -9.57 15.67
N GLY A 346 -1.38 -10.72 15.29
CA GLY A 346 -1.47 -11.96 16.04
C GLY A 346 -2.82 -12.68 15.95
N VAL A 347 -3.76 -12.23 15.10
CA VAL A 347 -4.96 -13.02 14.78
C VAL A 347 -4.53 -14.28 14.04
N THR A 348 -4.90 -15.45 14.58
CA THR A 348 -4.65 -16.76 13.98
C THR A 348 -5.88 -17.30 13.27
N LYS A 349 -5.70 -18.01 12.16
CA LYS A 349 -6.79 -18.64 11.41
C LYS A 349 -6.32 -19.93 10.74
N ASN A 350 -7.23 -20.89 10.57
CA ASN A 350 -7.00 -22.05 9.72
C ASN A 350 -7.64 -21.81 8.35
N ILE A 351 -6.85 -21.93 7.28
CA ILE A 351 -7.28 -21.73 5.90
C ILE A 351 -6.86 -22.97 5.09
N GLY A 352 -7.84 -23.72 4.58
CA GLY A 352 -7.58 -24.96 3.84
C GLY A 352 -6.80 -26.03 4.63
N GLY A 353 -6.91 -26.05 5.97
CA GLY A 353 -6.17 -26.96 6.83
C GLY A 353 -4.83 -26.41 7.34
N VAL A 354 -4.36 -25.26 6.84
CA VAL A 354 -3.08 -24.64 7.23
C VAL A 354 -3.33 -23.52 8.24
N GLU A 355 -2.59 -23.52 9.34
CA GLU A 355 -2.62 -22.44 10.33
C GLU A 355 -1.75 -21.26 9.87
N THR A 356 -2.29 -20.05 9.94
CA THR A 356 -1.59 -18.80 9.63
C THR A 356 -1.87 -17.75 10.71
N SER A 357 -1.03 -16.72 10.77
CA SER A 357 -1.18 -15.59 11.68
C SER A 357 -0.91 -14.26 10.99
N VAL A 358 -1.68 -13.23 11.34
CA VAL A 358 -1.47 -11.89 10.81
C VAL A 358 -0.32 -11.19 11.51
N ILE A 359 0.50 -10.50 10.71
CA ILE A 359 1.45 -9.49 11.19
C ILE A 359 0.89 -8.09 10.86
N ASP A 360 0.60 -7.83 9.58
CA ASP A 360 -0.11 -6.63 9.10
C ASP A 360 -0.82 -6.91 7.76
N TYR A 361 -1.57 -5.93 7.27
CA TYR A 361 -2.18 -5.89 5.95
C TYR A 361 -3.24 -6.98 5.76
N SER A 362 -4.27 -7.02 6.62
CA SER A 362 -5.36 -7.97 6.45
C SER A 362 -6.74 -7.32 6.58
N ILE A 363 -7.61 -7.64 5.62
CA ILE A 363 -9.06 -7.52 5.72
C ILE A 363 -9.69 -8.93 5.89
N SER A 364 -9.12 -10.00 5.33
CA SER A 364 -9.72 -11.34 5.39
C SER A 364 -9.64 -12.04 6.77
N LEU A 365 -8.75 -11.54 7.64
CA LEU A 365 -8.61 -11.91 9.04
C LEU A 365 -8.93 -10.71 9.91
N VAL A 366 -10.03 -10.82 10.65
CA VAL A 366 -10.66 -9.76 11.42
C VAL A 366 -10.05 -9.67 12.82
N GLY A 367 -9.61 -8.48 13.21
CA GLY A 367 -9.13 -8.19 14.56
C GLY A 367 -10.23 -7.68 15.52
N PRO A 368 -9.84 -7.17 16.71
CA PRO A 368 -8.48 -7.06 17.19
C PRO A 368 -7.90 -8.41 17.65
N GLY A 369 -6.61 -8.61 17.39
CA GLY A 369 -5.81 -9.70 17.94
C GLY A 369 -5.41 -9.46 19.39
N GLU A 370 -4.98 -10.53 20.07
CA GLU A 370 -4.60 -10.48 21.48
C GLU A 370 -3.38 -9.57 21.72
N HIS A 371 -2.45 -9.51 20.76
CA HIS A 371 -1.27 -8.63 20.85
C HIS A 371 -1.69 -7.14 20.95
N ALA A 372 -2.61 -6.71 20.08
CA ALA A 372 -3.13 -5.35 20.06
C ALA A 372 -3.89 -5.02 21.34
N ARG A 373 -4.79 -5.92 21.79
CA ARG A 373 -5.56 -5.73 23.04
C ARG A 373 -4.64 -5.51 24.24
N ARG A 374 -3.65 -6.39 24.44
CA ARG A 374 -2.68 -6.26 25.54
C ARG A 374 -1.90 -4.95 25.47
N THR A 375 -1.47 -4.56 24.27
CA THR A 375 -0.75 -3.30 24.05
C THR A 375 -1.58 -2.10 24.52
N TRP A 376 -2.86 -2.05 24.17
CA TRP A 376 -3.75 -0.97 24.60
C TRP A 376 -4.07 -1.01 26.09
N GLU A 377 -4.36 -2.18 26.67
CA GLU A 377 -4.60 -2.33 28.11
C GLU A 377 -3.42 -1.80 28.93
N MET A 378 -2.21 -2.12 28.49
CA MET A 378 -0.98 -1.67 29.13
C MET A 378 -0.78 -0.16 29.05
N ALA A 379 -0.99 0.42 27.88
CA ALA A 379 -0.92 1.87 27.69
C ALA A 379 -1.99 2.58 28.56
N LYS A 380 -3.21 2.04 28.62
CA LYS A 380 -4.29 2.56 29.48
C LYS A 380 -3.96 2.50 30.97
N LYS A 381 -3.27 1.45 31.46
CA LYS A 381 -2.78 1.39 32.85
C LYS A 381 -1.84 2.53 33.22
N LYS A 382 -1.18 3.16 32.23
CA LYS A 382 -0.33 4.35 32.40
C LYS A 382 -1.03 5.66 32.04
N ASN A 383 -2.35 5.64 31.87
CA ASN A 383 -3.18 6.78 31.43
C ASN A 383 -2.73 7.38 30.08
N MET A 384 -2.20 6.54 29.19
CA MET A 384 -1.80 6.95 27.84
C MET A 384 -3.00 6.92 26.90
N HIS A 385 -2.95 7.76 25.87
CA HIS A 385 -3.84 7.62 24.73
C HIS A 385 -3.45 6.42 23.88
N THR A 386 -4.43 5.82 23.22
CA THR A 386 -4.25 4.62 22.42
C THR A 386 -4.89 4.75 21.05
N MET A 387 -4.28 4.14 20.04
CA MET A 387 -4.81 4.11 18.69
C MET A 387 -4.75 2.71 18.09
N ALA A 388 -5.71 2.41 17.22
CA ALA A 388 -5.71 1.23 16.38
C ALA A 388 -5.33 1.61 14.95
N LYS A 389 -4.46 0.82 14.33
CA LYS A 389 -4.25 0.84 12.89
C LYS A 389 -4.98 -0.37 12.30
N ILE A 390 -5.79 -0.16 11.26
CA ILE A 390 -6.49 -1.22 10.50
C ILE A 390 -6.31 -1.01 9.00
N GLN A 391 -6.70 -2.02 8.21
CA GLN A 391 -7.00 -1.86 6.79
C GLN A 391 -8.51 -1.71 6.60
N ALA A 392 -8.98 -0.50 6.26
CA ALA A 392 -10.41 -0.27 6.01
C ALA A 392 -10.78 -0.36 4.53
N ASN A 393 -10.00 0.29 3.66
CA ASN A 393 -10.27 0.29 2.22
C ASN A 393 -9.64 -0.91 1.53
N CYS A 394 -8.31 -0.99 1.59
CA CYS A 394 -7.50 -1.91 0.81
C CYS A 394 -6.38 -2.49 1.65
N THR A 395 -5.79 -3.53 1.10
CA THR A 395 -4.69 -4.29 1.68
C THR A 395 -3.89 -4.96 0.55
N TRP A 396 -2.71 -5.49 0.84
CA TRP A 396 -1.89 -6.24 -0.13
C TRP A 396 -2.52 -7.57 -0.59
N GLU A 397 -3.62 -8.01 0.03
CA GLU A 397 -4.48 -9.08 -0.50
C GLU A 397 -5.12 -8.71 -1.85
N CYS A 398 -5.31 -7.43 -2.14
CA CYS A 398 -5.40 -6.84 -3.49
C CYS A 398 -5.56 -5.31 -3.38
N ALA A 399 -4.54 -4.56 -3.80
CA ALA A 399 -4.47 -3.11 -3.74
C ALA A 399 -4.68 -2.44 -5.11
N ALA A 400 -4.98 -3.20 -6.15
CA ALA A 400 -5.21 -2.69 -7.51
C ALA A 400 -6.61 -2.08 -7.70
N VAL A 401 -7.32 -1.81 -6.60
CA VAL A 401 -8.64 -1.19 -6.56
C VAL A 401 -8.66 -0.16 -5.43
N PRO A 402 -9.57 0.83 -5.46
CA PRO A 402 -9.64 1.84 -4.40
C PRO A 402 -10.20 1.31 -3.06
N PHE A 403 -10.99 0.23 -3.07
CA PHE A 403 -11.43 -0.49 -1.87
C PHE A 403 -11.89 -1.92 -2.19
N ILE A 404 -11.86 -2.79 -1.17
CA ILE A 404 -12.37 -4.16 -1.23
C ILE A 404 -13.77 -4.20 -0.59
N PRO A 405 -14.84 -4.63 -1.30
CA PRO A 405 -16.21 -4.61 -0.80
C PRO A 405 -16.53 -5.79 0.14
N ALA A 406 -15.61 -6.10 1.05
CA ALA A 406 -15.79 -7.09 2.12
C ALA A 406 -16.35 -6.40 3.38
N PHE A 407 -17.48 -5.68 3.24
CA PHE A 407 -18.01 -4.78 4.27
C PHE A 407 -18.26 -5.45 5.61
N GLU A 408 -18.71 -6.71 5.63
CA GLU A 408 -18.92 -7.47 6.87
C GLU A 408 -17.62 -7.62 7.67
N LEU A 409 -16.50 -7.88 6.98
CA LEU A 409 -15.21 -8.08 7.64
C LEU A 409 -14.70 -6.79 8.29
N VAL A 410 -14.82 -5.68 7.58
CA VAL A 410 -14.40 -4.35 8.09
C VAL A 410 -15.34 -3.89 9.21
N TYR A 411 -16.65 -4.16 9.09
CA TYR A 411 -17.64 -3.90 10.13
C TYR A 411 -17.30 -4.67 11.41
N ASP A 412 -17.11 -5.99 11.32
CA ASP A 412 -16.78 -6.85 12.45
C ASP A 412 -15.48 -6.38 13.13
N HIS A 413 -14.49 -5.95 12.34
CA HIS A 413 -13.21 -5.45 12.86
C HIS A 413 -13.39 -4.16 13.65
N LEU A 414 -14.07 -3.16 13.09
CA LEU A 414 -14.29 -1.89 13.79
C LEU A 414 -15.19 -2.08 15.02
N ARG A 415 -16.22 -2.90 14.91
CA ARG A 415 -17.08 -3.27 16.04
C ARG A 415 -16.26 -3.91 17.16
N GLY A 416 -15.40 -4.88 16.83
CA GLY A 416 -14.52 -5.53 17.80
C GLY A 416 -13.55 -4.56 18.49
N ILE A 417 -13.09 -3.52 17.79
CA ILE A 417 -12.30 -2.43 18.38
C ILE A 417 -13.15 -1.60 19.35
N ILE A 418 -14.35 -1.18 18.95
CA ILE A 418 -15.26 -0.38 19.78
C ILE A 418 -15.61 -1.11 21.07
N GLU A 419 -15.91 -2.42 20.98
CA GLU A 419 -16.27 -3.26 22.13
C GLU A 419 -15.13 -3.39 23.16
N THR A 420 -13.86 -3.16 22.78
CA THR A 420 -12.77 -3.14 23.77
C THR A 420 -12.87 -1.95 24.72
N ASN A 421 -13.43 -0.82 24.28
CA ASN A 421 -13.38 0.47 24.99
C ASN A 421 -11.95 0.92 25.37
N LEU A 422 -10.93 0.44 24.63
CA LEU A 422 -9.52 0.70 24.90
C LEU A 422 -8.87 1.63 23.89
N VAL A 423 -9.58 2.12 22.86
CA VAL A 423 -8.99 2.83 21.71
C VAL A 423 -9.60 4.23 21.59
N ASP A 424 -8.75 5.26 21.52
CA ASP A 424 -9.16 6.67 21.45
C ASP A 424 -9.13 7.24 20.03
N GLY A 425 -8.35 6.65 19.13
CA GLY A 425 -8.20 7.11 17.74
C GLY A 425 -7.91 5.95 16.79
N ILE A 426 -8.15 6.15 15.51
CA ILE A 426 -7.98 5.12 14.49
C ILE A 426 -7.25 5.64 13.27
N MET A 427 -6.40 4.77 12.72
CA MET A 427 -5.72 4.93 11.45
C MET A 427 -6.26 3.85 10.49
N LEU A 428 -6.90 4.28 9.41
CA LEU A 428 -7.79 3.44 8.58
C LEU A 428 -7.08 2.80 7.37
N GLY A 429 -5.76 2.94 7.30
CA GLY A 429 -4.93 2.35 6.26
C GLY A 429 -3.47 2.73 6.42
N TRP A 430 -2.65 2.27 5.48
CA TRP A 430 -1.26 2.66 5.34
C TRP A 430 -1.03 3.34 3.99
N THR A 431 0.06 3.05 3.29
CA THR A 431 0.42 3.64 1.99
C THR A 431 -0.55 3.34 0.86
N LEU A 432 -1.49 2.40 1.04
CA LEU A 432 -2.45 1.91 0.03
C LEU A 432 -3.55 2.91 -0.39
N GLY A 433 -3.48 4.16 0.09
CA GLY A 433 -4.43 5.21 -0.25
C GLY A 433 -5.77 5.10 0.47
N GLY A 434 -6.26 6.23 0.99
CA GLY A 434 -7.58 6.32 1.59
C GLY A 434 -8.63 6.79 0.58
N TYR A 435 -9.09 5.98 -0.36
CA TYR A 435 -10.20 6.40 -1.23
C TYR A 435 -11.48 6.71 -0.42
N PRO A 436 -12.27 7.76 -0.72
CA PRO A 436 -13.53 8.06 -0.03
C PRO A 436 -14.65 7.05 -0.40
N SER A 437 -14.44 5.77 -0.07
CA SER A 437 -15.26 4.63 -0.49
C SER A 437 -16.59 4.52 0.27
N ALA A 438 -17.45 3.61 -0.22
CA ALA A 438 -18.62 3.14 0.52
C ALA A 438 -18.23 2.56 1.89
N THR A 439 -17.07 1.90 2.00
CA THR A 439 -16.57 1.38 3.28
C THR A 439 -16.35 2.52 4.26
N LEU A 440 -15.60 3.56 3.89
CA LEU A 440 -15.36 4.69 4.80
C LEU A 440 -16.64 5.44 5.14
N MET A 441 -17.59 5.52 4.20
CA MET A 441 -18.92 6.08 4.45
C MET A 441 -19.72 5.26 5.47
N MET A 442 -19.64 3.93 5.45
CA MET A 442 -20.22 3.09 6.51
C MET A 442 -19.54 3.34 7.86
N LEU A 443 -18.20 3.44 7.89
CA LEU A 443 -17.47 3.66 9.13
C LEU A 443 -17.78 5.04 9.75
N LYS A 444 -18.09 6.06 8.94
CA LYS A 444 -18.59 7.37 9.40
C LYS A 444 -19.68 7.20 10.46
N TYR A 445 -20.68 6.37 10.17
CA TYR A 445 -21.82 6.17 11.07
C TYR A 445 -21.44 5.35 12.31
N MET A 446 -20.48 4.43 12.20
CA MET A 446 -19.96 3.70 13.36
C MET A 446 -19.13 4.61 14.29
N PHE A 447 -18.50 5.65 13.77
CA PHE A 447 -17.78 6.63 14.60
C PHE A 447 -18.72 7.51 15.42
N GLN A 448 -19.94 7.71 14.96
CA GLN A 448 -20.90 8.64 15.55
C GLN A 448 -21.73 7.99 16.66
N GLY A 449 -22.17 8.83 17.61
CA GLY A 449 -23.12 8.42 18.64
C GLY A 449 -22.56 7.44 19.68
N LYS A 450 -23.44 6.99 20.58
CA LYS A 450 -23.11 6.00 21.62
C LYS A 450 -23.28 4.57 21.12
N ASP A 451 -24.42 4.31 20.49
CA ASP A 451 -24.75 3.00 19.94
C ASP A 451 -24.03 2.74 18.62
N VAL A 452 -23.64 1.50 18.37
CA VAL A 452 -23.03 1.08 17.10
C VAL A 452 -24.16 0.56 16.21
N PRO A 453 -24.40 1.14 15.02
CA PRO A 453 -25.40 0.62 14.10
C PRO A 453 -25.15 -0.86 13.74
N SER A 454 -26.22 -1.60 13.49
CA SER A 454 -26.13 -2.91 12.85
C SER A 454 -25.63 -2.76 11.42
N LEU A 455 -25.04 -3.83 10.89
CA LEU A 455 -24.59 -3.84 9.49
C LEU A 455 -25.76 -3.59 8.51
N ASP A 456 -26.96 -4.07 8.83
CA ASP A 456 -28.16 -3.85 8.03
C ASP A 456 -28.57 -2.37 7.96
N GLU A 457 -28.51 -1.65 9.09
CA GLU A 457 -28.74 -0.21 9.14
C GLU A 457 -27.69 0.56 8.34
N LEU A 458 -26.41 0.12 8.36
CA LEU A 458 -25.36 0.75 7.57
C LEU A 458 -25.61 0.63 6.07
N TYR A 459 -26.09 -0.52 5.59
CA TYR A 459 -26.48 -0.68 4.19
C TYR A 459 -27.59 0.31 3.81
N GLU A 460 -28.61 0.48 4.66
CA GLU A 460 -29.73 1.40 4.43
C GLU A 460 -29.32 2.87 4.49
N LEU A 461 -28.31 3.22 5.29
CA LEU A 461 -27.78 4.57 5.39
C LEU A 461 -26.91 4.97 4.20
N VAL A 462 -26.21 4.02 3.58
CA VAL A 462 -25.24 4.30 2.51
C VAL A 462 -25.82 4.08 1.11
N PHE A 463 -26.68 3.08 0.94
CA PHE A 463 -27.15 2.68 -0.38
C PHE A 463 -28.64 2.99 -0.61
N PRO A 464 -29.03 3.24 -1.87
CA PRO A 464 -30.43 3.48 -2.21
C PRO A 464 -31.35 2.30 -1.84
N SER A 465 -32.56 2.62 -1.35
CA SER A 465 -33.52 1.64 -0.83
C SER A 465 -34.01 0.62 -1.86
N ASP A 466 -33.95 0.94 -3.16
CA ASP A 466 -34.38 0.07 -4.26
C ASP A 466 -33.35 -1.02 -4.62
N CYS A 467 -32.08 -0.85 -4.21
CA CYS A 467 -31.00 -1.79 -4.49
C CYS A 467 -30.29 -2.35 -3.24
N VAL A 468 -30.58 -1.80 -2.05
CA VAL A 468 -29.90 -2.16 -0.79
C VAL A 468 -29.90 -3.66 -0.50
N GLU A 469 -31.00 -4.37 -0.74
CA GLU A 469 -31.08 -5.82 -0.45
C GLU A 469 -30.17 -6.65 -1.38
N ARG A 470 -30.05 -6.25 -2.64
CA ARG A 470 -29.14 -6.91 -3.60
C ARG A 470 -27.69 -6.62 -3.25
N ILE A 471 -27.38 -5.36 -2.88
CA ILE A 471 -26.04 -4.96 -2.45
C ILE A 471 -25.64 -5.71 -1.17
N ARG A 472 -26.54 -5.80 -0.19
CA ARG A 472 -26.35 -6.58 1.03
C ARG A 472 -26.02 -8.03 0.70
N LYS A 473 -26.86 -8.68 -0.12
CA LYS A 473 -26.66 -10.08 -0.53
C LYS A 473 -25.31 -10.29 -1.24
N ALA A 474 -24.96 -9.42 -2.19
CA ALA A 474 -23.67 -9.47 -2.88
C ALA A 474 -22.49 -9.31 -1.92
N SER A 475 -22.56 -8.33 -1.02
CA SER A 475 -21.48 -7.98 -0.08
C SER A 475 -21.22 -9.08 0.97
N VAL A 476 -22.28 -9.79 1.38
CA VAL A 476 -22.14 -11.02 2.21
C VAL A 476 -21.41 -12.11 1.43
N MET A 477 -21.70 -12.28 0.13
CA MET A 477 -20.97 -13.24 -0.71
C MET A 477 -19.50 -12.85 -0.88
N PHE A 478 -19.20 -11.57 -1.12
CA PHE A 478 -17.82 -11.08 -1.20
C PHE A 478 -17.06 -11.32 0.10
N SER A 479 -17.65 -10.99 1.25
CA SER A 479 -17.01 -11.19 2.55
C SER A 479 -16.74 -12.68 2.82
N LYS A 480 -17.70 -13.57 2.50
CA LYS A 480 -17.51 -15.03 2.61
C LYS A 480 -16.43 -15.54 1.67
N ALA A 481 -16.43 -15.11 0.42
CA ALA A 481 -15.41 -15.47 -0.56
C ALA A 481 -14.02 -15.00 -0.10
N PHE A 482 -13.91 -13.76 0.37
CA PHE A 482 -12.65 -13.16 0.79
C PHE A 482 -12.02 -13.86 2.00
N ARG A 483 -12.84 -14.46 2.89
CA ARG A 483 -12.33 -15.30 3.99
C ARG A 483 -11.55 -16.53 3.50
N GLU A 484 -11.70 -16.95 2.24
CA GLU A 484 -10.94 -18.06 1.64
C GLU A 484 -9.55 -17.65 1.15
N PHE A 485 -9.22 -16.36 1.09
CA PHE A 485 -7.91 -15.88 0.63
C PHE A 485 -6.77 -16.59 1.39
N PRO A 486 -5.78 -17.21 0.71
CA PRO A 486 -4.70 -17.96 1.36
C PRO A 486 -3.67 -17.00 1.98
N PHE A 487 -4.05 -16.38 3.09
CA PHE A 487 -3.27 -15.30 3.69
C PHE A 487 -1.97 -15.79 4.33
N SER A 488 -0.86 -15.24 3.87
CA SER A 488 0.39 -15.12 4.62
C SER A 488 1.04 -13.79 4.24
N ILE A 489 1.90 -13.24 5.10
CA ILE A 489 2.59 -11.97 4.77
C ILE A 489 3.40 -12.07 3.46
N ASN A 490 3.99 -13.25 3.21
CA ASN A 490 4.75 -13.49 1.98
C ASN A 490 3.82 -13.62 0.77
N THR A 491 2.69 -14.32 0.91
CA THR A 491 1.70 -14.41 -0.18
C THR A 491 1.22 -13.02 -0.58
N VAL A 492 0.83 -12.16 0.37
CA VAL A 492 0.35 -10.82 0.01
C VAL A 492 1.42 -9.93 -0.62
N TYR A 493 2.70 -10.20 -0.36
CA TYR A 493 3.81 -9.49 -1.00
C TYR A 493 4.22 -10.05 -2.36
N PHE A 494 4.24 -11.36 -2.56
CA PHE A 494 4.92 -11.97 -3.70
C PHE A 494 3.97 -12.57 -4.75
N ALA A 495 2.74 -12.92 -4.37
CA ALA A 495 1.78 -13.52 -5.29
C ALA A 495 1.19 -12.49 -6.30
N PRO A 496 0.63 -12.96 -7.43
CA PRO A 496 0.25 -12.09 -8.53
C PRO A 496 -1.02 -11.27 -8.31
N GLN A 497 -1.71 -11.37 -7.17
CA GLN A 497 -3.03 -10.77 -6.96
C GLN A 497 -3.07 -9.24 -7.09
N ASN A 498 -1.95 -8.53 -6.92
CA ASN A 498 -1.91 -7.07 -7.16
C ASN A 498 -1.74 -6.72 -8.65
N TYR A 499 -1.22 -7.65 -9.47
CA TYR A 499 -1.07 -7.46 -10.91
C TYR A 499 -2.20 -8.11 -11.69
N GLY A 500 -2.81 -9.17 -11.14
CA GLY A 500 -3.85 -9.96 -11.79
C GLY A 500 -3.41 -10.34 -13.20
N PRO A 501 -4.24 -10.07 -14.23
CA PRO A 501 -3.89 -10.38 -15.62
C PRO A 501 -2.74 -9.51 -16.18
N GLY A 502 -2.20 -8.55 -15.43
CA GLY A 502 -1.01 -7.79 -15.83
C GLY A 502 0.32 -8.56 -15.71
N ASN A 503 0.37 -9.68 -14.99
CA ASN A 503 1.59 -10.51 -14.87
C ASN A 503 1.76 -11.40 -16.11
N LEU A 504 2.91 -11.36 -16.80
CA LEU A 504 3.11 -12.15 -18.03
C LEU A 504 3.29 -13.66 -17.75
N LEU A 505 3.01 -14.49 -18.76
CA LEU A 505 3.20 -15.95 -18.71
C LEU A 505 4.37 -16.35 -19.59
N PHE A 506 5.05 -17.43 -19.20
CA PHE A 506 6.27 -17.87 -19.86
C PHE A 506 6.15 -19.33 -20.31
N GLU A 507 6.69 -19.63 -21.51
CA GLU A 507 6.66 -20.97 -22.12
C GLU A 507 7.33 -22.03 -21.23
N GLY A 508 8.35 -21.63 -20.46
CA GLY A 508 9.00 -22.46 -19.46
C GLY A 508 9.36 -21.65 -18.23
N LYS A 509 9.95 -22.33 -17.23
CA LYS A 509 10.38 -21.71 -15.97
C LYS A 509 11.34 -20.55 -16.22
N THR A 510 11.03 -19.39 -15.64
CA THR A 510 11.91 -18.22 -15.79
C THR A 510 13.17 -18.32 -14.93
N GLY A 511 13.07 -18.97 -13.76
CA GLY A 511 14.12 -18.98 -12.75
C GLY A 511 14.27 -17.68 -11.96
N PHE A 512 13.39 -16.69 -12.18
CA PHE A 512 13.35 -15.48 -11.37
C PHE A 512 12.54 -15.71 -10.10
N ALA A 513 13.03 -15.13 -8.99
CA ALA A 513 12.27 -15.07 -7.74
C ALA A 513 11.28 -13.91 -7.77
N ALA A 514 10.08 -14.12 -7.23
CA ALA A 514 9.11 -13.06 -7.07
C ALA A 514 9.67 -11.92 -6.20
N THR A 515 9.33 -10.67 -6.53
CA THR A 515 9.76 -9.49 -5.78
C THR A 515 8.61 -8.88 -5.00
N MET A 516 8.91 -8.24 -3.86
CA MET A 516 7.89 -7.72 -2.93
C MET A 516 7.05 -6.63 -3.62
N LEU A 517 5.77 -6.90 -3.89
CA LEU A 517 4.81 -6.01 -4.56
C LEU A 517 5.23 -5.55 -5.98
N GLY A 518 6.21 -6.24 -6.57
CA GLY A 518 6.81 -5.88 -7.86
C GLY A 518 6.52 -6.89 -8.96
N TYR A 519 7.42 -7.83 -9.20
CA TYR A 519 7.26 -8.82 -10.26
C TYR A 519 6.93 -10.18 -9.65
N PRO A 520 5.74 -10.74 -9.91
CA PRO A 520 5.41 -12.10 -9.47
C PRO A 520 6.16 -13.18 -10.25
N TYR A 521 6.46 -12.93 -11.54
CA TYR A 521 7.01 -13.90 -12.51
C TYR A 521 6.18 -15.18 -12.58
N ASP A 522 6.79 -16.34 -12.39
CA ASP A 522 6.16 -17.67 -12.31
C ASP A 522 6.60 -18.45 -11.05
N ASP A 523 6.96 -17.73 -9.98
CA ASP A 523 7.51 -18.27 -8.73
C ASP A 523 6.42 -18.75 -7.75
N ILE A 524 5.74 -19.84 -8.12
CA ILE A 524 4.63 -20.42 -7.36
C ILE A 524 5.01 -20.80 -5.90
N ASP A 525 6.28 -21.08 -5.65
CA ASP A 525 6.76 -21.45 -4.31
C ASP A 525 6.75 -20.23 -3.38
N SER A 526 7.21 -19.07 -3.85
CA SER A 526 7.08 -17.82 -3.09
C SER A 526 5.62 -17.37 -2.93
N TRP A 527 4.78 -17.61 -3.94
CA TRP A 527 3.36 -17.24 -3.89
C TRP A 527 2.60 -18.05 -2.83
N SER A 528 2.76 -19.37 -2.86
CA SER A 528 2.07 -20.31 -1.97
C SER A 528 2.66 -20.32 -0.55
N ASN A 529 3.97 -20.06 -0.42
CA ASN A 529 4.68 -19.92 0.84
C ASN A 529 4.43 -21.06 1.84
N ILE A 530 3.65 -20.84 2.90
CA ILE A 530 3.32 -21.86 3.91
C ILE A 530 2.24 -22.85 3.44
N PHE A 531 1.50 -22.53 2.39
CA PHE A 531 0.41 -23.36 1.90
C PHE A 531 0.97 -24.42 0.94
N PRO A 532 0.61 -25.71 1.10
CA PRO A 532 0.82 -26.67 0.04
C PRO A 532 0.20 -26.16 -1.27
N GLN A 533 0.88 -26.36 -2.41
CA GLN A 533 0.45 -25.78 -3.69
C GLN A 533 -1.01 -26.14 -4.04
N GLU A 534 -1.44 -27.39 -3.80
CA GLU A 534 -2.84 -27.81 -4.02
C GLU A 534 -3.83 -26.98 -3.17
N VAL A 535 -3.47 -26.71 -1.91
CA VAL A 535 -4.30 -25.95 -0.98
C VAL A 535 -4.37 -24.49 -1.44
N TYR A 536 -3.22 -23.89 -1.77
CA TYR A 536 -3.13 -22.53 -2.29
C TYR A 536 -4.02 -22.34 -3.52
N VAL A 537 -3.86 -23.20 -4.53
CA VAL A 537 -4.65 -23.20 -5.76
C VAL A 537 -6.14 -23.35 -5.47
N ASN A 538 -6.51 -24.32 -4.62
CA ASN A 538 -7.92 -24.57 -4.30
C ASN A 538 -8.55 -23.41 -3.51
N GLN A 539 -7.80 -22.73 -2.66
CA GLN A 539 -8.28 -21.55 -1.94
C GLN A 539 -8.53 -20.36 -2.88
N LEU A 540 -7.63 -20.11 -3.85
CA LEU A 540 -7.86 -19.11 -4.90
C LEU A 540 -9.08 -19.45 -5.78
N ARG A 541 -9.28 -20.75 -6.08
CA ARG A 541 -10.48 -21.22 -6.79
C ARG A 541 -11.76 -20.90 -6.03
N LYS A 542 -11.84 -21.30 -4.75
CA LYS A 542 -13.00 -21.01 -3.89
C LYS A 542 -13.27 -19.53 -3.78
N LEU A 543 -12.23 -18.72 -3.57
CA LEU A 543 -12.31 -17.27 -3.52
C LEU A 543 -12.94 -16.73 -4.81
N SER A 544 -12.34 -16.99 -5.98
CA SER A 544 -12.79 -16.41 -7.25
C SER A 544 -14.18 -16.88 -7.67
N GLU A 545 -14.51 -18.17 -7.50
CA GLU A 545 -15.82 -18.72 -7.84
C GLU A 545 -16.93 -18.17 -6.93
N ALA A 546 -16.71 -18.13 -5.61
CA ALA A 546 -17.68 -17.57 -4.68
C ALA A 546 -17.84 -16.06 -4.86
N TRP A 547 -16.76 -15.35 -5.19
CA TRP A 547 -16.81 -13.92 -5.48
C TRP A 547 -17.68 -13.62 -6.72
N ARG A 548 -17.59 -14.45 -7.76
CA ARG A 548 -18.41 -14.29 -8.98
C ARG A 548 -19.91 -14.29 -8.68
N LEU A 549 -20.36 -15.08 -7.70
CA LEU A 549 -21.77 -15.13 -7.30
C LEU A 549 -22.27 -13.78 -6.78
N GLY A 550 -21.43 -13.04 -6.04
CA GLY A 550 -21.78 -11.69 -5.58
C GLY A 550 -21.91 -10.69 -6.74
N ILE A 551 -21.07 -10.82 -7.78
CA ILE A 551 -21.18 -9.96 -8.97
C ILE A 551 -22.49 -10.21 -9.72
N LEU A 552 -22.93 -11.47 -9.83
CA LEU A 552 -24.20 -11.81 -10.48
C LEU A 552 -25.41 -11.14 -9.80
N GLU A 553 -25.36 -10.96 -8.48
CA GLU A 553 -26.39 -10.20 -7.76
C GLU A 553 -26.32 -8.71 -8.11
N LEU A 554 -25.11 -8.13 -8.17
CA LEU A 554 -24.92 -6.72 -8.51
C LEU A 554 -25.31 -6.41 -9.96
N GLU A 555 -25.07 -7.30 -10.92
CA GLU A 555 -25.39 -7.09 -12.36
C GLU A 555 -26.88 -6.80 -12.62
N THR A 556 -27.75 -7.10 -11.65
CA THR A 556 -29.18 -6.79 -11.70
C THR A 556 -29.54 -5.39 -11.18
N VAL A 557 -28.58 -4.68 -10.57
CA VAL A 557 -28.76 -3.34 -9.99
C VAL A 557 -28.50 -2.29 -11.07
N ASN A 558 -29.44 -1.34 -11.21
CA ASN A 558 -29.30 -0.20 -12.10
C ASN A 558 -29.52 1.10 -11.32
N THR A 559 -28.47 1.89 -11.14
CA THR A 559 -28.51 3.15 -10.39
C THR A 559 -27.33 4.04 -10.77
N ASP A 560 -27.51 5.36 -10.69
CA ASP A 560 -26.46 6.34 -10.92
C ASP A 560 -25.69 6.72 -9.64
N ASN A 561 -26.02 6.09 -8.51
CA ASN A 561 -25.38 6.34 -7.22
C ASN A 561 -23.86 6.05 -7.32
N PRO A 562 -22.99 7.01 -6.94
CA PRO A 562 -21.54 6.85 -7.08
C PRO A 562 -20.97 5.66 -6.32
N PHE A 563 -21.45 5.40 -5.09
CA PHE A 563 -20.97 4.28 -4.28
C PHE A 563 -21.31 2.92 -4.89
N VAL A 564 -22.46 2.81 -5.56
CA VAL A 564 -22.88 1.56 -6.22
C VAL A 564 -22.10 1.32 -7.52
N SER A 565 -21.87 2.38 -8.30
CA SER A 565 -21.04 2.30 -9.51
C SER A 565 -19.61 1.88 -9.17
N ASP A 566 -19.00 2.50 -8.16
CA ASP A 566 -17.66 2.15 -7.70
C ASP A 566 -17.61 0.71 -7.16
N LEU A 567 -18.61 0.30 -6.37
CA LEU A 567 -18.74 -1.08 -5.87
C LEU A 567 -18.75 -2.10 -7.02
N MET A 568 -19.53 -1.85 -8.07
CA MET A 568 -19.62 -2.73 -9.23
C MET A 568 -18.26 -2.89 -9.92
N ASP A 569 -17.62 -1.77 -10.25
CA ASP A 569 -16.33 -1.78 -10.97
C ASP A 569 -15.22 -2.42 -10.12
N CYS A 570 -15.16 -2.10 -8.82
CA CYS A 570 -14.21 -2.72 -7.90
C CYS A 570 -14.46 -4.23 -7.77
N ALA A 571 -15.71 -4.66 -7.62
CA ALA A 571 -16.04 -6.08 -7.51
C ALA A 571 -15.64 -6.87 -8.76
N LYS A 572 -15.89 -6.33 -9.96
CA LYS A 572 -15.49 -6.95 -11.23
C LYS A 572 -13.98 -6.96 -11.44
N ALA A 573 -13.29 -5.87 -11.11
CA ALA A 573 -11.84 -5.81 -11.17
C ALA A 573 -11.21 -6.83 -10.19
N LEU A 574 -11.70 -6.91 -8.95
CA LEU A 574 -11.24 -7.90 -7.97
C LEU A 574 -11.47 -9.33 -8.45
N TYR A 575 -12.59 -9.63 -9.11
CA TYR A 575 -12.79 -10.94 -9.74
C TYR A 575 -11.72 -11.23 -10.79
N CYS A 576 -11.43 -10.28 -11.69
CA CYS A 576 -10.36 -10.46 -12.69
C CYS A 576 -9.03 -10.77 -12.02
N HIS A 577 -8.71 -10.10 -10.91
CA HIS A 577 -7.49 -10.33 -10.14
C HIS A 577 -7.45 -11.71 -9.46
N PHE A 578 -8.49 -12.07 -8.73
CA PHE A 578 -8.54 -13.34 -8.01
C PHE A 578 -8.63 -14.53 -8.95
N ARG A 579 -9.43 -14.41 -10.02
CA ARG A 579 -9.55 -15.46 -11.03
C ARG A 579 -8.24 -15.62 -11.79
N SER A 580 -7.61 -14.52 -12.21
CA SER A 580 -6.30 -14.58 -12.86
C SER A 580 -5.23 -15.19 -11.94
N SER A 581 -5.23 -14.86 -10.65
CA SER A 581 -4.29 -15.47 -9.69
C SER A 581 -4.46 -17.00 -9.62
N TYR A 582 -5.71 -17.49 -9.62
CA TYR A 582 -6.00 -18.93 -9.72
C TYR A 582 -5.51 -19.52 -11.04
N LEU A 583 -5.84 -18.89 -12.18
CA LEU A 583 -5.45 -19.36 -13.51
C LEU A 583 -3.93 -19.40 -13.69
N GLN A 584 -3.21 -18.41 -13.17
CA GLN A 584 -1.75 -18.37 -13.22
C GLN A 584 -1.11 -19.45 -12.36
N ALA A 585 -1.63 -19.69 -11.15
CA ALA A 585 -1.16 -20.79 -10.31
C ALA A 585 -1.38 -22.15 -10.99
N MET A 586 -2.56 -22.37 -11.57
CA MET A 586 -2.86 -23.57 -12.38
C MET A 586 -1.96 -23.67 -13.61
N PHE A 587 -1.76 -22.57 -14.34
CA PHE A 587 -0.91 -22.53 -15.53
C PHE A 587 0.51 -23.00 -15.20
N VAL A 588 1.11 -22.50 -14.12
CA VAL A 588 2.48 -22.90 -13.71
C VAL A 588 2.53 -24.40 -13.40
N VAL A 589 1.59 -24.91 -12.61
CA VAL A 589 1.53 -26.33 -12.21
C VAL A 589 1.34 -27.26 -13.43
N LEU A 590 0.40 -26.93 -14.31
CA LEU A 590 0.07 -27.75 -15.48
C LEU A 590 1.13 -27.66 -16.58
N ARG A 591 1.65 -26.46 -16.86
CA ARG A 591 2.75 -26.26 -17.82
C ARG A 591 3.96 -27.11 -17.46
N ASP A 592 4.34 -27.10 -16.19
CA ASP A 592 5.50 -27.86 -15.71
C ASP A 592 5.29 -29.38 -15.76
N SER A 593 4.02 -29.82 -15.76
CA SER A 593 3.61 -31.22 -15.91
C SER A 593 3.40 -31.64 -17.37
N GLY A 594 3.47 -30.70 -18.32
CA GLY A 594 3.27 -30.93 -19.75
C GLY A 594 1.81 -31.07 -20.18
N GLU A 595 0.86 -30.62 -19.37
CA GLU A 595 -0.58 -30.67 -19.67
C GLU A 595 -1.03 -29.51 -20.58
N ASP A 596 -2.17 -29.68 -21.26
CA ASP A 596 -2.74 -28.61 -22.10
C ASP A 596 -3.36 -27.52 -21.24
N VAL A 597 -2.90 -26.29 -21.45
CA VAL A 597 -3.33 -25.09 -20.71
C VAL A 597 -4.11 -24.11 -21.59
N SER A 598 -4.49 -24.51 -22.81
CA SER A 598 -5.15 -23.63 -23.79
C SER A 598 -6.44 -23.02 -23.27
N GLU A 599 -7.27 -23.78 -22.55
CA GLU A 599 -8.52 -23.25 -21.97
C GLU A 599 -8.25 -22.18 -20.90
N LEU A 600 -7.21 -22.36 -20.07
CA LEU A 600 -6.82 -21.37 -19.07
C LEU A 600 -6.33 -20.08 -19.73
N LEU A 601 -5.58 -20.20 -20.82
CA LEU A 601 -5.07 -19.05 -21.59
C LEU A 601 -6.21 -18.26 -22.26
N GLU A 602 -7.24 -18.94 -22.78
CA GLU A 602 -8.42 -18.27 -23.33
C GLU A 602 -9.24 -17.54 -22.25
N GLU A 603 -9.39 -18.15 -21.07
CA GLU A 603 -10.03 -17.48 -19.95
C GLU A 603 -9.22 -16.26 -19.48
N GLU A 604 -7.90 -16.38 -19.35
CA GLU A 604 -7.01 -15.29 -18.96
C GLU A 604 -7.09 -14.10 -19.95
N LYS A 605 -7.21 -14.36 -21.26
CA LYS A 605 -7.47 -13.32 -22.27
C LYS A 605 -8.77 -12.57 -22.02
N SER A 606 -9.84 -13.30 -21.68
CA SER A 606 -11.15 -12.69 -21.43
C SER A 606 -11.10 -11.74 -20.22
N LEU A 607 -10.34 -12.10 -19.18
CA LEU A 607 -10.11 -11.25 -18.01
C LEU A 607 -9.32 -9.98 -18.37
N CYS A 608 -8.34 -10.07 -19.29
CA CYS A 608 -7.64 -8.88 -19.80
C CYS A 608 -8.62 -7.89 -20.43
N ILE A 609 -9.52 -8.37 -21.30
CA ILE A 609 -10.50 -7.52 -22.00
C ILE A 609 -11.48 -6.86 -21.00
N GLU A 610 -12.02 -7.65 -20.07
CA GLU A 610 -12.93 -7.12 -19.04
C GLU A 610 -12.24 -6.02 -18.23
N LEU A 611 -11.02 -6.27 -17.73
CA LEU A 611 -10.29 -5.30 -16.92
C LEU A 611 -9.92 -4.03 -17.72
N ILE A 612 -9.53 -4.16 -18.99
CA ILE A 612 -9.28 -3.02 -19.89
C ILE A 612 -10.53 -2.14 -20.06
N ASN A 613 -11.71 -2.76 -20.11
CA ASN A 613 -12.99 -2.06 -20.27
C ASN A 613 -13.44 -1.36 -18.97
N ILE A 614 -13.17 -1.96 -17.81
CA ILE A 614 -13.41 -1.28 -16.52
C ILE A 614 -12.48 -0.06 -16.39
N MET A 615 -11.18 -0.21 -16.70
CA MET A 615 -10.22 0.91 -16.69
C MET A 615 -10.60 2.06 -17.63
N ALA A 616 -11.38 1.79 -18.68
CA ALA A 616 -11.80 2.80 -19.64
C ALA A 616 -12.80 3.82 -19.06
N ARG A 617 -13.49 3.45 -17.98
CA ARG A 617 -14.47 4.30 -17.28
C ARG A 617 -14.12 4.59 -15.82
N ASN A 618 -13.17 3.85 -15.24
CA ASN A 618 -12.77 4.00 -13.84
C ASN A 618 -11.24 4.13 -13.74
N PRO A 619 -10.70 5.34 -13.46
CA PRO A 619 -9.26 5.56 -13.46
C PRO A 619 -8.58 4.98 -12.22
N MET A 620 -9.32 4.65 -11.15
CA MET A 620 -8.76 4.09 -9.92
C MET A 620 -8.30 2.63 -10.09
N ILE A 621 -8.78 1.93 -11.11
CA ILE A 621 -8.44 0.51 -11.33
C ILE A 621 -6.99 0.38 -11.78
N GLY A 622 -6.25 -0.45 -11.05
CA GLY A 622 -4.82 -0.66 -11.18
C GLY A 622 -3.96 0.35 -10.42
N TYR A 623 -4.52 1.45 -9.92
CA TYR A 623 -3.75 2.49 -9.22
C TYR A 623 -3.69 2.26 -7.71
N GLU A 624 -2.48 2.35 -7.16
CA GLU A 624 -2.20 2.42 -5.73
C GLU A 624 -1.12 3.51 -5.50
N SER A 625 -1.25 4.30 -4.44
CA SER A 625 -0.47 5.53 -4.28
C SER A 625 1.04 5.37 -4.16
N SER A 626 1.54 4.24 -3.62
CA SER A 626 2.97 3.97 -3.48
C SER A 626 3.60 3.16 -4.62
N ASN A 627 2.78 2.54 -5.49
CA ASN A 627 3.21 1.73 -6.63
C ASN A 627 2.75 2.29 -7.99
N HIS A 628 1.99 3.40 -7.94
CA HIS A 628 1.25 3.99 -9.05
C HIS A 628 0.33 2.96 -9.71
N TYR A 629 0.23 2.94 -11.04
CA TYR A 629 -0.52 1.89 -11.72
C TYR A 629 0.28 0.60 -11.78
N PHE A 630 -0.20 -0.51 -11.21
CA PHE A 630 0.37 -1.87 -11.33
C PHE A 630 0.51 -2.31 -12.78
N TYR A 631 -0.50 -1.98 -13.60
CA TYR A 631 -0.56 -2.25 -15.03
C TYR A 631 -1.28 -1.10 -15.74
N THR A 632 -1.06 -1.00 -17.05
CA THR A 632 -1.81 -0.09 -17.95
C THR A 632 -2.68 -0.90 -18.90
N ARG A 633 -3.64 -0.27 -19.58
CA ARG A 633 -4.42 -0.92 -20.66
C ARG A 633 -3.50 -1.53 -21.73
N GLN A 634 -2.35 -0.91 -22.01
CA GLN A 634 -1.39 -1.42 -22.98
C GLN A 634 -0.66 -2.68 -22.47
N MET A 635 -0.35 -2.77 -21.18
CA MET A 635 0.25 -3.98 -20.58
C MET A 635 -0.76 -5.14 -20.54
N LEU A 636 -2.05 -4.86 -20.33
CA LEU A 636 -3.09 -5.90 -20.42
C LEU A 636 -3.27 -6.41 -21.87
N LEU A 637 -3.12 -5.52 -22.87
CA LEU A 637 -3.06 -5.95 -24.27
C LEU A 637 -1.80 -6.79 -24.56
N GLU A 638 -0.67 -6.48 -23.94
CA GLU A 638 0.54 -7.30 -24.02
C GLU A 638 0.31 -8.68 -23.43
N LYS A 639 -0.36 -8.80 -22.27
CA LYS A 639 -0.79 -10.10 -21.75
C LYS A 639 -1.70 -10.85 -22.73
N TYR A 640 -2.67 -10.17 -23.34
CA TYR A 640 -3.54 -10.81 -24.34
C TYR A 640 -2.71 -11.41 -25.49
N VAL A 641 -1.76 -10.66 -26.04
CA VAL A 641 -0.82 -11.14 -27.06
C VAL A 641 0.04 -12.30 -26.54
N CYS A 642 0.52 -12.22 -25.30
CA CYS A 642 1.26 -13.28 -24.64
C CYS A 642 0.47 -14.59 -24.57
N CYS A 643 -0.82 -14.54 -24.24
CA CYS A 643 -1.66 -15.73 -24.16
C CYS A 643 -1.89 -16.34 -25.56
N GLU A 644 -2.17 -15.52 -26.57
CA GLU A 644 -2.30 -15.97 -27.97
C GLU A 644 -1.02 -16.64 -28.47
N TYR A 645 0.13 -16.03 -28.19
CA TYR A 645 1.42 -16.61 -28.54
C TYR A 645 1.62 -18.01 -27.94
N LEU A 646 1.27 -18.19 -26.67
CA LEU A 646 1.40 -19.48 -25.99
C LEU A 646 0.42 -20.53 -26.54
N ILE A 647 -0.82 -20.14 -26.84
CA ILE A 647 -1.81 -21.00 -27.50
C ILE A 647 -1.30 -21.50 -28.85
N ASP A 648 -0.76 -20.61 -29.68
CA ASP A 648 -0.22 -20.96 -31.00
C ASP A 648 0.98 -21.91 -30.88
N LYS A 649 1.84 -21.73 -29.87
CA LYS A 649 2.96 -22.64 -29.60
C LYS A 649 2.49 -24.03 -29.20
N ILE A 650 1.47 -24.14 -28.35
CA ILE A 650 0.89 -25.43 -27.95
C ILE A 650 0.29 -26.15 -29.16
N LYS A 651 -0.52 -25.46 -29.97
CA LYS A 651 -1.12 -26.00 -31.20
C LYS A 651 -0.06 -26.40 -32.24
N GLY A 652 1.03 -25.64 -32.33
CA GLY A 652 2.17 -25.93 -33.21
C GLY A 652 2.93 -27.20 -32.83
N LYS A 653 3.11 -27.48 -31.52
CA LYS A 653 3.73 -28.72 -31.02
C LYS A 653 2.87 -29.95 -31.29
N GLY A 654 1.54 -29.82 -31.24
CA GLY A 654 0.60 -30.92 -31.55
C GLY A 654 0.64 -31.39 -33.00
N ARG A 655 1.00 -30.53 -33.96
CA ARG A 655 1.10 -30.90 -35.39
C ARG A 655 2.41 -31.59 -35.79
N GLY A 656 3.44 -31.57 -34.94
CA GLY A 656 4.75 -32.16 -35.23
C GLY A 656 4.88 -33.64 -34.87
N ASN A 657 3.95 -34.20 -34.09
CA ASN A 657 3.99 -35.60 -33.64
C ASN A 657 3.10 -36.55 -34.47
N ASP A 658 2.35 -36.04 -35.43
CA ASP A 658 1.51 -36.85 -36.35
C ASP A 658 2.17 -37.07 -37.73
N GLU A 659 3.41 -36.62 -37.94
CA GLU A 659 4.18 -36.81 -39.20
C GLU A 659 5.46 -37.66 -39.06
N THR A 660 5.53 -38.54 -38.06
CA THR A 660 6.53 -39.63 -37.98
C THR A 660 5.84 -40.94 -37.67
#